data_AF-A0A4Y0BHY9-F1
#
_entry.id   AF-A0A4Y0BHY9-F1
#
_cell.length_a   1.000
_cell.length_b   1.000
_cell.length_c   1.000
_cell.angle_alpha   90.00
_cell.angle_beta   90.00
_cell.angle_gamma   90.00
#
_symmetry.space_group_name_H-M   'P 1'
#
loop_
_entity.id
_entity.type
_entity.pdbx_description
1 polymer ?
#
loop_
_entity_poly.entity_id
_entity_poly.type
_entity_poly.pdbx_seq_one_letter_code
_entity_poly.pdbx_strand_id
1 'polypeptide(L)'
;MLFVFVINSLFNSSFSYAKQWHCTAFSCANGYRYSKHTDECEDVNECETGEATCNSVNQVCRNTRGSFICVDIVLPDIECDAGYEPKNGKCEDINECDEDGACDEGYHCVNIDGSYECIAVVKNYPTPPRKKVETCTPGFRRHNDQCVDIDECAADKNACDSNQVCTNEIGGFRCDCKIGFNLDSVTNACVDINECQVNAHECLETQRCDNTIGSYTCIRLQSCGTGYTLNAETGNCDDDDECALGRHNCRPPFECFNTKGSFRCRQLSRYHTLTSTSTSTSTTTSTTERPSYQGGYGHYPASRYSSYQPQLPACGIGFERNSMGACVDIDECARGASCHRHQQCINTNGSYRCRDLLTCPVGYRVNEDITECLDIDECATGEAICGPDQTCKNKKGGYVCVCPPGHMIGRNKRCEDIDECAMHGSKVCQQNSQCINTIGSYRCDCKEGFKNGPNEMICTDVDECKEIPGLCHQRCLNYWGSYRCGCHPGYRLSFNNRTCDDVDECEEYKSANLCVGICENTPGSYACRCPHGYKLGADGRSCIDIDECQTGDVCKGRHDICTNIGGSYRCTTIECPYGFRHDTDRRNRCQRNNRYCNTDDLECIRTPHSYSYNFLTIVSNILLPPEGRGLFTLAGPSHFQMIDFDLKLVTVDAAPHVKPVDIHYFGLEKRTNEAQLNLRKSIEGPQDIELELSMSVFQNGELYGTNVAKLFLMISAYEY
;
A
#
# COMPACT_ATOMS: atom_id res chain seq x y z
N MET A 1 -62.64 25.82 16.78
CA MET A 1 -62.84 27.28 16.97
C MET A 1 -61.53 27.94 16.52
N LEU A 2 -61.50 28.80 15.50
CA LEU A 2 -61.98 30.20 15.46
C LEU A 2 -61.26 31.06 16.51
N PHE A 3 -60.60 32.18 16.18
CA PHE A 3 -60.62 33.04 14.97
C PHE A 3 -59.17 33.49 14.60
N VAL A 4 -58.82 34.02 13.41
CA VAL A 4 -59.27 33.91 11.99
C VAL A 4 -58.31 34.78 11.14
N PHE A 5 -58.11 34.52 9.83
CA PHE A 5 -57.99 35.53 8.74
C PHE A 5 -57.83 34.86 7.34
N VAL A 6 -57.50 35.63 6.27
CA VAL A 6 -58.33 35.68 5.05
C VAL A 6 -57.57 36.15 3.77
N ILE A 7 -57.71 35.39 2.65
CA ILE A 7 -57.88 35.76 1.20
C ILE A 7 -56.94 36.87 0.59
N ASN A 8 -56.24 36.75 -0.56
CA ASN A 8 -56.21 35.80 -1.72
C ASN A 8 -54.77 35.78 -2.37
N SER A 9 -54.41 35.49 -3.65
CA SER A 9 -55.14 35.28 -4.93
C SER A 9 -54.33 34.53 -6.04
N LEU A 10 -55.07 33.85 -6.92
CA LEU A 10 -54.91 33.55 -8.38
C LEU A 10 -53.56 33.54 -9.17
N PHE A 11 -53.52 32.57 -10.10
CA PHE A 11 -52.73 32.48 -11.36
C PHE A 11 -52.56 33.80 -12.14
N ASN A 12 -51.42 34.00 -12.82
CA ASN A 12 -51.24 33.59 -14.24
C ASN A 12 -49.79 33.80 -14.76
N SER A 13 -49.46 33.23 -15.93
CA SER A 13 -48.16 33.34 -16.62
C SER A 13 -48.11 34.42 -17.71
N SER A 14 -46.98 35.12 -17.89
CA SER A 14 -46.56 35.73 -19.17
C SER A 14 -45.12 36.28 -19.19
N PHE A 15 -44.54 36.38 -20.40
CA PHE A 15 -43.27 37.07 -20.73
C PHE A 15 -43.32 38.59 -20.45
N SER A 16 -42.17 39.23 -20.17
CA SER A 16 -41.41 40.03 -21.17
C SER A 16 -40.47 41.11 -20.57
N TYR A 17 -39.63 41.67 -21.45
CA TYR A 17 -38.79 42.88 -21.35
C TYR A 17 -37.49 42.88 -20.53
N ALA A 18 -36.40 43.03 -21.26
CA ALA A 18 -35.04 43.27 -20.78
C ALA A 18 -34.82 44.72 -20.29
N LYS A 19 -33.71 44.95 -19.59
CA LYS A 19 -33.10 46.29 -19.52
C LYS A 19 -31.57 46.24 -19.56
N GLN A 20 -31.05 46.71 -20.70
CA GLN A 20 -29.65 47.03 -20.94
C GLN A 20 -29.31 48.34 -20.21
N TRP A 21 -28.18 48.39 -19.51
CA TRP A 21 -27.71 49.59 -18.82
C TRP A 21 -26.37 50.04 -19.40
N HIS A 22 -26.39 51.17 -20.13
CA HIS A 22 -25.18 51.88 -20.54
C HIS A 22 -24.68 52.78 -19.39
N CYS A 23 -23.37 52.91 -19.27
CA CYS A 23 -22.74 53.85 -18.34
C CYS A 23 -23.02 55.30 -18.73
N THR A 24 -23.18 56.18 -17.73
CA THR A 24 -23.10 57.64 -17.90
C THR A 24 -22.20 58.24 -16.82
N ALA A 25 -21.05 58.75 -17.27
CA ALA A 25 -20.12 59.69 -16.62
C ALA A 25 -20.11 59.87 -15.09
N PHE A 26 -18.93 59.63 -14.51
CA PHE A 26 -18.42 60.27 -13.27
C PHE A 26 -18.94 59.84 -11.89
N SER A 27 -19.61 58.69 -11.77
CA SER A 27 -19.64 57.94 -10.50
C SER A 27 -19.71 56.44 -10.73
N CYS A 28 -18.74 55.68 -10.23
CA CYS A 28 -18.91 54.24 -10.05
C CYS A 28 -19.89 53.98 -8.89
N ALA A 29 -20.47 52.78 -8.85
CA ALA A 29 -21.24 52.34 -7.70
C ALA A 29 -20.33 52.17 -6.46
N ASN A 30 -20.92 52.18 -5.27
CA ASN A 30 -20.20 51.81 -4.04
C ASN A 30 -19.58 50.41 -4.20
N GLY A 31 -18.38 50.21 -3.66
CA GLY A 31 -17.57 49.00 -3.89
C GLY A 31 -16.77 48.99 -5.20
N TYR A 32 -16.86 50.03 -6.04
CA TYR A 32 -16.12 50.13 -7.31
C TYR A 32 -15.34 51.44 -7.45
N ARG A 33 -14.17 51.39 -8.10
CA ARG A 33 -13.27 52.53 -8.37
C ARG A 33 -12.99 52.65 -9.86
N TYR A 34 -13.12 53.86 -10.39
CA TYR A 34 -12.86 54.13 -11.81
C TYR A 34 -11.36 54.03 -12.13
N SER A 35 -11.01 53.18 -13.10
CA SER A 35 -9.64 52.93 -13.51
C SER A 35 -9.32 53.61 -14.84
N LYS A 36 -8.38 54.56 -14.79
CA LYS A 36 -7.95 55.33 -15.97
C LYS A 36 -7.13 54.52 -16.99
N HIS A 37 -6.85 53.25 -16.74
CA HIS A 37 -6.11 52.38 -17.65
C HIS A 37 -7.03 51.50 -18.51
N THR A 38 -8.21 51.14 -17.98
CA THR A 38 -9.23 50.31 -18.64
C THR A 38 -10.45 51.13 -19.09
N ASP A 39 -10.61 52.35 -18.56
CA ASP A 39 -11.76 53.25 -18.76
C ASP A 39 -13.09 52.70 -18.19
N GLU A 40 -13.00 51.70 -17.31
CA GLU A 40 -14.13 51.05 -16.65
C GLU A 40 -14.12 51.24 -15.11
N CYS A 41 -15.19 50.80 -14.45
CA CYS A 41 -15.29 50.73 -12.99
C CYS A 41 -14.78 49.36 -12.51
N GLU A 42 -13.57 49.33 -11.97
CA GLU A 42 -12.95 48.14 -11.39
C GLU A 42 -13.42 47.92 -9.95
N ASP A 43 -13.36 46.68 -9.50
CA ASP A 43 -13.77 46.22 -8.17
C ASP A 43 -12.81 46.72 -7.08
N VAL A 44 -13.33 47.16 -5.92
CA VAL A 44 -12.47 47.55 -4.78
C VAL A 44 -12.39 46.38 -3.80
N ASN A 45 -11.20 45.80 -3.66
CA ASN A 45 -10.96 44.76 -2.68
C ASN A 45 -10.93 45.34 -1.24
N GLU A 46 -12.09 45.44 -0.59
CA GLU A 46 -12.18 46.07 0.74
C GLU A 46 -11.47 45.27 1.84
N CYS A 47 -11.19 43.98 1.60
CA CYS A 47 -10.35 43.15 2.46
C CYS A 47 -8.86 43.58 2.41
N GLU A 48 -8.39 44.14 1.29
CA GLU A 48 -7.01 44.65 1.13
C GLU A 48 -6.89 46.15 1.44
N THR A 49 -7.94 46.95 1.25
CA THR A 49 -7.92 48.37 1.67
C THR A 49 -8.08 48.55 3.19
N GLY A 50 -8.53 47.51 3.90
CA GLY A 50 -8.83 47.55 5.34
C GLY A 50 -10.16 48.25 5.66
N GLU A 51 -11.02 48.45 4.65
CA GLU A 51 -12.35 49.05 4.81
C GLU A 51 -13.41 47.98 5.18
N ALA A 52 -13.07 46.70 5.09
CA ALA A 52 -13.92 45.58 5.48
C ALA A 52 -14.00 45.33 7.00
N THR A 53 -15.22 45.29 7.53
CA THR A 53 -15.50 45.08 8.96
C THR A 53 -15.95 43.63 9.26
N CYS A 54 -15.00 42.68 9.26
CA CYS A 54 -15.23 41.30 9.70
C CYS A 54 -14.70 41.04 11.13
N ASN A 55 -15.24 40.03 11.83
CA ASN A 55 -14.71 39.66 13.14
C ASN A 55 -13.39 38.89 13.02
N SER A 56 -12.27 39.55 13.34
CA SER A 56 -10.91 39.01 13.20
C SER A 56 -10.58 37.79 14.08
N VAL A 57 -11.50 37.36 14.96
CA VAL A 57 -11.33 36.16 15.80
C VAL A 57 -11.89 34.90 15.14
N ASN A 58 -12.96 35.00 14.35
CA ASN A 58 -13.70 33.84 13.84
C ASN A 58 -14.23 33.97 12.39
N GLN A 59 -13.89 35.05 11.67
CA GLN A 59 -14.32 35.29 10.30
C GLN A 59 -13.16 35.71 9.39
N VAL A 60 -13.13 35.16 8.17
CA VAL A 60 -12.22 35.56 7.10
C VAL A 60 -12.96 36.46 6.11
N CYS A 61 -12.36 37.60 5.79
CA CYS A 61 -12.85 38.49 4.76
C CYS A 61 -12.60 37.89 3.37
N ARG A 62 -13.64 37.78 2.54
CA ARG A 62 -13.55 37.37 1.15
C ARG A 62 -14.16 38.45 0.27
N ASN A 63 -13.36 39.02 -0.62
CA ASN A 63 -13.86 40.01 -1.57
C ASN A 63 -14.85 39.39 -2.56
N THR A 64 -15.90 40.15 -2.90
CA THR A 64 -16.87 39.80 -3.96
C THR A 64 -17.19 41.04 -4.79
N ARG A 65 -17.82 40.86 -5.95
CA ARG A 65 -17.91 41.91 -6.96
C ARG A 65 -18.82 43.08 -6.52
N GLY A 66 -18.23 44.12 -5.97
CA GLY A 66 -18.87 45.32 -5.42
C GLY A 66 -19.07 45.32 -3.91
N SER A 67 -18.57 44.32 -3.18
CA SER A 67 -18.54 44.29 -1.72
C SER A 67 -17.82 43.06 -1.16
N PHE A 68 -17.23 43.15 0.02
CA PHE A 68 -16.76 42.00 0.78
C PHE A 68 -17.89 41.18 1.43
N ILE A 69 -17.63 39.90 1.65
CA ILE A 69 -18.39 39.05 2.58
C ILE A 69 -17.46 38.56 3.69
N CYS A 70 -17.99 38.49 4.92
CA CYS A 70 -17.33 37.81 6.03
C CYS A 70 -17.79 36.35 6.03
N VAL A 71 -16.86 35.42 5.85
CA VAL A 71 -17.14 33.98 5.93
C VAL A 71 -16.68 33.50 7.29
N ASP A 72 -17.58 32.89 8.07
CA ASP A 72 -17.20 32.26 9.33
C ASP A 72 -16.14 31.17 9.07
N ILE A 73 -15.17 31.05 9.98
CA ILE A 73 -14.18 29.97 9.94
C ILE A 73 -14.90 28.69 10.39
N VAL A 74 -15.55 28.04 9.43
CA VAL A 74 -15.93 26.64 9.53
C VAL A 74 -14.64 25.86 9.63
N LEU A 75 -14.26 25.49 10.85
CA LEU A 75 -13.23 24.49 11.09
C LEU A 75 -13.63 23.21 10.34
N PRO A 76 -12.68 22.48 9.73
CA PRO A 76 -13.01 21.19 9.13
C PRO A 76 -13.58 20.26 10.21
N ASP A 77 -14.54 19.41 9.83
CA ASP A 77 -15.07 18.39 10.72
C ASP A 77 -13.90 17.55 11.25
N ILE A 78 -13.74 17.54 12.58
CA ILE A 78 -12.67 16.80 13.24
C ILE A 78 -13.17 15.36 13.40
N GLU A 79 -12.67 14.47 12.55
CA GLU A 79 -12.69 13.04 12.86
C GLU A 79 -11.85 12.82 14.13
N CYS A 80 -12.51 12.42 15.19
CA CYS A 80 -11.89 12.06 16.46
C CYS A 80 -11.62 10.57 16.51
N ASP A 81 -10.55 10.17 17.20
CA ASP A 81 -10.27 8.76 17.49
C ASP A 81 -11.40 8.12 18.31
N ALA A 82 -11.56 6.80 18.20
CA ALA A 82 -12.58 6.07 18.96
C ALA A 82 -12.39 6.27 20.48
N GLY A 83 -13.48 6.55 21.19
CA GLY A 83 -13.48 6.99 22.59
C GLY A 83 -13.64 8.51 22.79
N TYR A 84 -13.68 9.31 21.71
CA TYR A 84 -13.82 10.77 21.80
C TYR A 84 -14.94 11.33 20.90
N GLU A 85 -15.66 12.35 21.38
CA GLU A 85 -16.67 13.09 20.60
C GLU A 85 -16.20 14.52 20.23
N PRO A 86 -16.55 15.04 19.04
CA PRO A 86 -16.16 16.38 18.62
C PRO A 86 -17.04 17.47 19.28
N LYS A 87 -16.58 18.06 20.38
CA LYS A 87 -17.20 19.20 21.06
C LYS A 87 -16.42 20.50 20.84
N ASN A 88 -17.12 21.55 20.41
CA ASN A 88 -16.60 22.92 20.30
C ASN A 88 -15.27 23.06 19.51
N GLY A 89 -14.99 22.17 18.54
CA GLY A 89 -13.74 22.16 17.78
C GLY A 89 -12.56 21.48 18.48
N LYS A 90 -12.84 20.55 19.40
CA LYS A 90 -11.88 19.60 19.98
C LYS A 90 -12.53 18.23 20.13
N CYS A 91 -11.71 17.20 20.22
CA CYS A 91 -12.12 15.90 20.74
C CYS A 91 -12.19 15.98 22.27
N GLU A 92 -13.34 15.68 22.85
CA GLU A 92 -13.54 15.52 24.30
C GLU A 92 -13.88 14.05 24.59
N ASP A 93 -13.36 13.54 25.71
CA ASP A 93 -13.51 12.15 26.19
C ASP A 93 -14.98 11.73 26.31
N ILE A 94 -15.34 10.55 25.79
CA ILE A 94 -16.69 9.98 25.94
C ILE A 94 -16.76 9.27 27.29
N ASN A 95 -17.71 9.67 28.14
CA ASN A 95 -17.95 8.99 29.41
C ASN A 95 -18.81 7.73 29.20
N GLU A 96 -18.21 6.63 28.74
CA GLU A 96 -18.94 5.37 28.53
C GLU A 96 -19.55 4.80 29.82
N CYS A 97 -19.03 5.20 30.99
CA CYS A 97 -19.63 4.86 32.28
C CYS A 97 -21.01 5.50 32.55
N ASP A 98 -21.49 6.42 31.72
CA ASP A 98 -22.87 6.94 31.79
C ASP A 98 -23.90 6.04 31.05
N GLU A 99 -23.48 4.98 30.34
CA GLU A 99 -24.41 4.00 29.76
C GLU A 99 -24.81 2.87 30.73
N ASP A 100 -26.11 2.60 30.85
CA ASP A 100 -26.71 1.55 31.69
C ASP A 100 -26.28 0.15 31.20
N GLY A 101 -25.16 -0.35 31.73
CA GLY A 101 -24.66 -1.71 31.47
C GLY A 101 -23.16 -1.84 31.17
N ALA A 102 -22.38 -0.76 31.28
CA ALA A 102 -20.94 -0.76 30.93
C ALA A 102 -20.09 -1.83 31.66
N CYS A 103 -20.47 -2.30 32.85
CA CYS A 103 -19.73 -3.32 33.61
C CYS A 103 -20.63 -4.39 34.23
N ASP A 104 -20.11 -5.63 34.31
CA ASP A 104 -20.77 -6.80 34.94
C ASP A 104 -21.02 -6.65 36.46
N GLU A 105 -22.00 -7.42 36.98
CA GLU A 105 -22.40 -7.43 38.40
C GLU A 105 -21.24 -7.75 39.36
N GLY A 106 -20.61 -6.71 39.90
CA GLY A 106 -19.50 -6.83 40.86
C GLY A 106 -18.37 -5.82 40.63
N TYR A 107 -18.36 -5.18 39.47
CA TYR A 107 -17.37 -4.19 39.07
C TYR A 107 -17.97 -2.77 39.08
N HIS A 108 -17.11 -1.76 39.12
CA HIS A 108 -17.44 -0.34 39.13
C HIS A 108 -16.71 0.32 37.95
N CYS A 109 -17.47 0.90 37.03
CA CYS A 109 -16.91 1.61 35.87
C CYS A 109 -16.15 2.86 36.31
N VAL A 110 -14.97 3.10 35.73
CA VAL A 110 -14.17 4.31 35.92
C VAL A 110 -13.72 4.80 34.55
N ASN A 111 -14.14 6.01 34.15
CA ASN A 111 -13.71 6.59 32.88
C ASN A 111 -12.24 6.99 32.93
N ILE A 112 -11.57 6.81 31.80
CA ILE A 112 -10.17 7.13 31.54
C ILE A 112 -10.08 7.79 30.15
N ASP A 113 -8.98 8.47 29.86
CA ASP A 113 -8.83 9.29 28.63
C ASP A 113 -8.95 8.41 27.35
N GLY A 114 -10.14 8.43 26.72
CA GLY A 114 -10.51 7.65 25.53
C GLY A 114 -11.08 6.25 25.79
N SER A 115 -11.46 5.89 27.03
CA SER A 115 -12.09 4.58 27.33
C SER A 115 -12.64 4.48 28.77
N TYR A 116 -13.02 3.27 29.19
CA TYR A 116 -13.41 2.98 30.58
C TYR A 116 -12.77 1.69 31.13
N GLU A 117 -12.56 1.65 32.45
CA GLU A 117 -12.06 0.48 33.18
C GLU A 117 -13.09 -0.02 34.21
N CYS A 118 -13.43 -1.31 34.15
CA CYS A 118 -14.30 -1.97 35.13
C CYS A 118 -13.48 -2.47 36.34
N ILE A 119 -13.46 -1.70 37.44
CA ILE A 119 -12.66 -2.02 38.64
C ILE A 119 -13.48 -2.85 39.64
N ALA A 120 -12.95 -3.98 40.11
CA ALA A 120 -13.66 -4.89 41.01
C ALA A 120 -14.02 -4.24 42.37
N VAL A 121 -15.30 -4.28 42.76
CA VAL A 121 -15.76 -3.72 44.04
C VAL A 121 -15.36 -4.65 45.19
N VAL A 122 -14.27 -4.31 45.88
CA VAL A 122 -13.73 -5.08 47.01
C VAL A 122 -14.70 -5.09 48.19
N LYS A 123 -15.61 -6.05 48.21
CA LYS A 123 -16.53 -6.31 49.32
C LYS A 123 -15.74 -6.84 50.53
N ASN A 124 -15.39 -5.93 51.44
CA ASN A 124 -14.76 -6.24 52.73
C ASN A 124 -15.64 -7.19 53.58
N TYR A 125 -15.38 -8.49 53.50
CA TYR A 125 -16.01 -9.49 54.37
C TYR A 125 -15.26 -9.63 55.71
N PRO A 126 -15.96 -9.78 56.85
CA PRO A 126 -15.34 -9.90 58.17
C PRO A 126 -14.61 -11.24 58.35
N THR A 127 -13.54 -11.22 59.14
CA THR A 127 -12.58 -12.33 59.28
C THR A 127 -13.09 -13.52 60.12
N PRO A 128 -13.06 -14.75 59.58
CA PRO A 128 -13.15 -15.99 60.36
C PRO A 128 -11.80 -16.36 61.01
N PRO A 129 -11.78 -17.24 62.04
CA PRO A 129 -10.57 -17.51 62.82
C PRO A 129 -9.55 -18.45 62.14
N ARG A 130 -8.29 -18.30 62.55
CA ARG A 130 -7.11 -19.00 62.00
C ARG A 130 -7.21 -20.54 62.05
N LYS A 131 -6.96 -21.18 60.91
CA LYS A 131 -6.28 -22.47 60.81
C LYS A 131 -5.03 -22.30 59.94
N LYS A 132 -3.94 -23.00 60.27
CA LYS A 132 -2.76 -23.05 59.39
C LYS A 132 -3.08 -23.86 58.14
N VAL A 133 -2.69 -23.33 56.99
CA VAL A 133 -2.67 -24.07 55.72
C VAL A 133 -1.23 -24.54 55.50
N GLU A 134 -1.01 -25.85 55.57
CA GLU A 134 0.35 -26.43 55.45
C GLU A 134 0.85 -26.39 53.99
N THR A 135 -0.05 -26.61 53.03
CA THR A 135 0.18 -26.58 51.57
C THR A 135 -0.96 -25.88 50.86
N CYS A 136 -0.64 -25.00 49.90
CA CYS A 136 -1.62 -24.36 49.01
C CYS A 136 -1.96 -25.26 47.81
N THR A 137 -3.07 -24.96 47.13
CA THR A 137 -3.40 -25.52 45.81
C THR A 137 -2.44 -25.01 44.72
N PRO A 138 -2.30 -25.72 43.58
CA PRO A 138 -1.65 -25.17 42.38
C PRO A 138 -2.26 -23.81 42.00
N GLY A 139 -1.47 -22.91 41.40
CA GLY A 139 -1.83 -21.50 41.17
C GLY A 139 -1.70 -20.59 42.39
N PHE A 140 -1.39 -21.13 43.59
CA PHE A 140 -1.26 -20.32 44.81
C PHE A 140 0.06 -20.57 45.55
N ARG A 141 0.75 -19.48 45.92
CA ARG A 141 1.96 -19.49 46.75
C ARG A 141 1.63 -19.15 48.20
N ARG A 142 2.36 -19.75 49.14
CA ARG A 142 2.16 -19.50 50.58
C ARG A 142 2.86 -18.22 51.02
N HIS A 143 2.10 -17.24 51.50
CA HIS A 143 2.58 -15.99 52.08
C HIS A 143 1.89 -15.74 53.43
N ASN A 144 2.67 -15.60 54.51
CA ASN A 144 2.17 -15.30 55.87
C ASN A 144 1.03 -16.21 56.38
N ASP A 145 1.22 -17.54 56.28
CA ASP A 145 0.23 -18.59 56.62
C ASP A 145 -1.11 -18.50 55.83
N GLN A 146 -1.16 -17.70 54.76
CA GLN A 146 -2.24 -17.65 53.77
C GLN A 146 -1.75 -18.13 52.40
N CYS A 147 -2.68 -18.52 51.54
CA CYS A 147 -2.43 -18.79 50.13
C CYS A 147 -2.79 -17.53 49.35
N VAL A 148 -1.80 -16.94 48.69
CA VAL A 148 -2.00 -15.83 47.75
C VAL A 148 -1.81 -16.34 46.34
N ASP A 149 -2.52 -15.72 45.42
CA ASP A 149 -2.43 -15.99 43.99
C ASP A 149 -0.99 -15.88 43.49
N ILE A 150 -0.64 -16.71 42.51
CA ILE A 150 0.57 -16.54 41.73
C ILE A 150 0.15 -15.76 40.48
N ASP A 151 0.60 -14.51 40.38
CA ASP A 151 0.51 -13.78 39.11
C ASP A 151 1.50 -14.42 38.14
N GLU A 152 1.06 -15.43 37.38
CA GLU A 152 1.91 -16.18 36.47
C GLU A 152 2.38 -15.32 35.29
N CYS A 153 1.55 -14.37 34.85
CA CYS A 153 1.90 -13.41 33.80
C CYS A 153 3.01 -12.43 34.22
N ALA A 154 3.08 -12.07 35.51
CA ALA A 154 4.17 -11.26 36.06
C ALA A 154 5.37 -12.11 36.52
N ALA A 155 5.18 -13.38 36.86
CA ALA A 155 6.23 -14.29 37.33
C ALA A 155 7.03 -14.94 36.19
N ASP A 156 6.39 -15.28 35.07
CA ASP A 156 7.04 -15.80 33.87
C ASP A 156 6.62 -15.01 32.61
N LYS A 157 7.60 -14.38 31.95
CA LYS A 157 7.38 -13.64 30.71
C LYS A 157 7.04 -14.55 29.51
N ASN A 158 7.26 -15.85 29.66
CA ASN A 158 6.96 -16.87 28.65
C ASN A 158 5.71 -17.71 29.03
N ALA A 159 4.87 -17.24 29.97
CA ALA A 159 3.64 -17.94 30.36
C ALA A 159 2.73 -18.26 29.16
N CYS A 160 2.67 -17.35 28.18
CA CYS A 160 1.94 -17.51 26.91
C CYS A 160 2.87 -17.39 25.70
N ASP A 161 2.40 -17.82 24.53
CA ASP A 161 3.15 -17.71 23.27
C ASP A 161 3.42 -16.24 22.87
N SER A 162 4.48 -16.04 22.07
CA SER A 162 4.81 -14.80 21.38
C SER A 162 3.63 -14.06 20.72
N ASN A 163 2.64 -14.77 20.18
CA ASN A 163 1.45 -14.20 19.54
C ASN A 163 0.19 -14.15 20.45
N GLN A 164 0.36 -14.38 21.76
CA GLN A 164 -0.72 -14.37 22.75
C GLN A 164 -0.57 -13.22 23.77
N VAL A 165 -1.67 -12.92 24.46
CA VAL A 165 -1.76 -12.02 25.60
C VAL A 165 -2.05 -12.85 26.84
N CYS A 166 -1.21 -12.74 27.86
CA CYS A 166 -1.40 -13.41 29.14
C CYS A 166 -2.37 -12.60 30.01
N THR A 167 -3.45 -13.24 30.46
CA THR A 167 -4.36 -12.69 31.48
C THR A 167 -4.31 -13.57 32.72
N ASN A 168 -3.96 -12.99 33.87
CA ASN A 168 -3.93 -13.72 35.12
C ASN A 168 -5.37 -13.94 35.67
N GLU A 169 -5.64 -15.14 36.17
CA GLU A 169 -6.90 -15.53 36.80
C GLU A 169 -6.64 -16.02 38.24
N ILE A 170 -7.70 -16.25 39.02
CA ILE A 170 -7.52 -16.68 40.42
C ILE A 170 -7.23 -18.19 40.46
N GLY A 171 -5.95 -18.53 40.64
CA GLY A 171 -5.44 -19.91 40.67
C GLY A 171 -4.89 -20.43 39.34
N GLY A 172 -4.54 -19.55 38.40
CA GLY A 172 -3.97 -19.89 37.10
C GLY A 172 -3.95 -18.69 36.16
N PHE A 173 -3.56 -18.89 34.90
CA PHE A 173 -3.61 -17.85 33.87
C PHE A 173 -4.21 -18.41 32.57
N ARG A 174 -4.67 -17.52 31.69
CA ARG A 174 -5.10 -17.85 30.33
C ARG A 174 -4.34 -17.05 29.28
N CYS A 175 -4.32 -17.58 28.06
CA CYS A 175 -3.61 -17.03 26.91
C CYS A 175 -4.58 -16.79 25.76
N ASP A 176 -4.91 -15.53 25.49
CA ASP A 176 -5.81 -15.12 24.41
C ASP A 176 -4.99 -14.69 23.18
N CYS A 177 -5.43 -14.94 21.95
CA CYS A 177 -4.69 -14.51 20.76
C CYS A 177 -4.69 -12.98 20.62
N LYS A 178 -3.59 -12.41 20.12
CA LYS A 178 -3.51 -11.00 19.74
C LYS A 178 -4.47 -10.69 18.59
N ILE A 179 -4.93 -9.43 18.51
CA ILE A 179 -5.72 -8.91 17.39
C ILE A 179 -4.93 -9.15 16.08
N GLY A 180 -5.63 -9.60 15.03
CA GLY A 180 -5.01 -10.05 13.78
C GLY A 180 -4.61 -11.53 13.74
N PHE A 181 -4.79 -12.29 14.84
CA PHE A 181 -4.50 -13.73 14.90
C PHE A 181 -5.72 -14.54 15.35
N ASN A 182 -5.86 -15.77 14.86
CA ASN A 182 -6.84 -16.75 15.36
C ASN A 182 -6.13 -17.96 15.97
N LEU A 183 -6.81 -18.67 16.87
CA LEU A 183 -6.28 -19.89 17.49
C LEU A 183 -6.53 -21.08 16.54
N ASP A 184 -5.46 -21.65 15.98
CA ASP A 184 -5.59 -22.86 15.18
C ASP A 184 -5.95 -24.07 16.06
N SER A 185 -7.14 -24.62 15.81
CA SER A 185 -7.68 -25.83 16.45
C SER A 185 -6.82 -27.10 16.33
N VAL A 186 -5.82 -27.13 15.44
CA VAL A 186 -4.94 -28.30 15.24
C VAL A 186 -3.61 -28.16 15.99
N THR A 187 -3.01 -26.96 16.03
CA THR A 187 -1.72 -26.69 16.67
C THR A 187 -1.80 -26.00 18.03
N ASN A 188 -2.95 -25.44 18.41
CA ASN A 188 -3.13 -24.53 19.55
C ASN A 188 -2.24 -23.27 19.51
N ALA A 189 -1.68 -22.92 18.35
CA ALA A 189 -0.91 -21.70 18.13
C ALA A 189 -1.80 -20.57 17.59
N CYS A 190 -1.45 -19.32 17.88
CA CYS A 190 -2.12 -18.17 17.29
C CYS A 190 -1.52 -17.87 15.91
N VAL A 191 -2.27 -18.21 14.86
CA VAL A 191 -1.89 -18.05 13.46
C VAL A 191 -2.48 -16.76 12.87
N ASP A 192 -1.72 -16.17 11.95
CA ASP A 192 -2.04 -14.94 11.23
C ASP A 192 -3.41 -15.06 10.50
N ILE A 193 -4.31 -14.09 10.72
CA ILE A 193 -5.56 -14.00 9.96
C ILE A 193 -5.23 -13.36 8.62
N ASN A 194 -5.41 -14.09 7.52
CA ASN A 194 -5.19 -13.53 6.20
C ASN A 194 -6.42 -12.72 5.73
N GLU A 195 -6.53 -11.44 6.08
CA GLU A 195 -7.71 -10.62 5.75
C GLU A 195 -7.93 -10.53 4.23
N CYS A 196 -6.85 -10.57 3.45
CA CYS A 196 -6.86 -10.64 1.98
C CYS A 196 -7.43 -11.94 1.40
N GLN A 197 -7.63 -13.00 2.20
CA GLN A 197 -8.27 -14.26 1.80
C GLN A 197 -9.69 -14.41 2.36
N VAL A 198 -9.99 -13.81 3.52
CA VAL A 198 -11.34 -13.84 4.13
C VAL A 198 -12.20 -12.61 3.77
N ASN A 199 -11.70 -11.70 2.93
CA ASN A 199 -12.32 -10.41 2.57
C ASN A 199 -12.66 -9.52 3.79
N ALA A 200 -11.82 -9.56 4.83
CA ALA A 200 -11.99 -8.75 6.04
C ALA A 200 -11.19 -7.42 5.96
N HIS A 201 -11.20 -6.77 4.79
CA HIS A 201 -10.36 -5.59 4.50
C HIS A 201 -11.12 -4.43 3.86
N GLU A 202 -10.69 -3.20 4.14
CA GLU A 202 -11.31 -1.98 3.61
C GLU A 202 -10.58 -1.39 2.38
N CYS A 203 -9.73 -2.18 1.72
CA CYS A 203 -9.05 -1.75 0.49
C CYS A 203 -10.04 -1.38 -0.63
N LEU A 204 -9.85 -0.20 -1.23
CA LEU A 204 -10.64 0.28 -2.37
C LEU A 204 -10.46 -0.61 -3.61
N GLU A 205 -11.40 -0.58 -4.55
CA GLU A 205 -11.31 -1.34 -5.82
C GLU A 205 -10.07 -1.01 -6.69
N THR A 206 -9.37 0.11 -6.40
CA THR A 206 -8.11 0.52 -7.05
C THR A 206 -6.84 0.10 -6.28
N GLN A 207 -7.00 -0.63 -5.18
CA GLN A 207 -5.95 -1.12 -4.30
C GLN A 207 -5.91 -2.65 -4.28
N ARG A 208 -4.69 -3.20 -4.25
CA ARG A 208 -4.42 -4.59 -3.94
C ARG A 208 -4.20 -4.74 -2.44
N CYS A 209 -4.99 -5.59 -1.79
CA CYS A 209 -4.69 -6.08 -0.46
C CYS A 209 -3.39 -6.92 -0.49
N ASP A 210 -2.47 -6.65 0.43
CA ASP A 210 -1.30 -7.50 0.70
C ASP A 210 -1.20 -7.75 2.21
N ASN A 211 -1.09 -9.02 2.58
CA ASN A 211 -1.17 -9.46 3.97
C ASN A 211 0.13 -9.18 4.72
N THR A 212 0.03 -8.74 5.97
CA THR A 212 1.17 -8.60 6.88
C THR A 212 0.89 -9.41 8.16
N ILE A 213 1.88 -9.53 9.05
CA ILE A 213 1.73 -10.37 10.24
C ILE A 213 0.92 -9.60 11.29
N GLY A 214 -0.33 -10.04 11.52
CA GLY A 214 -1.31 -9.42 12.42
C GLY A 214 -2.10 -8.25 11.82
N SER A 215 -2.05 -8.03 10.50
CA SER A 215 -2.83 -6.98 9.81
C SER A 215 -2.74 -7.10 8.27
N TYR A 216 -3.35 -6.17 7.54
CA TYR A 216 -3.24 -6.07 6.08
C TYR A 216 -2.83 -4.66 5.61
N THR A 217 -2.41 -4.55 4.36
CA THR A 217 -2.05 -3.26 3.72
C THR A 217 -2.68 -3.10 2.34
N CYS A 218 -3.11 -1.88 2.00
CA CYS A 218 -3.84 -1.58 0.75
C CYS A 218 -2.99 -0.82 -0.27
N ILE A 219 -2.29 -1.55 -1.13
CA ILE A 219 -1.29 -1.02 -2.08
C ILE A 219 -1.97 -0.58 -3.39
N ARG A 220 -1.89 0.71 -3.76
CA ARG A 220 -2.48 1.23 -5.01
C ARG A 220 -1.76 0.67 -6.25
N LEU A 221 -2.54 0.28 -7.26
CA LEU A 221 -2.04 -0.44 -8.44
C LEU A 221 -1.37 0.45 -9.53
N GLN A 222 -1.37 1.78 -9.38
CA GLN A 222 -0.83 2.67 -10.42
C GLN A 222 -0.17 3.92 -9.84
N SER A 223 1.09 4.15 -10.22
CA SER A 223 1.81 5.41 -10.06
C SER A 223 2.02 6.04 -11.43
N CYS A 224 1.88 7.37 -11.53
CA CYS A 224 1.83 8.11 -12.81
C CYS A 224 3.17 8.19 -13.58
N GLY A 225 4.22 7.49 -13.13
CA GLY A 225 5.59 7.72 -13.57
C GLY A 225 6.19 8.98 -12.95
N THR A 226 7.35 9.40 -13.45
CA THR A 226 8.02 10.65 -13.03
C THR A 226 7.64 11.78 -13.98
N GLY A 227 7.32 12.97 -13.45
CA GLY A 227 6.91 14.13 -14.24
C GLY A 227 5.41 14.22 -14.52
N TYR A 228 4.59 13.48 -13.77
CA TYR A 228 3.12 13.58 -13.83
C TYR A 228 2.50 13.42 -12.44
N THR A 229 1.54 14.28 -12.11
CA THR A 229 0.75 14.23 -10.88
C THR A 229 -0.67 13.69 -11.15
N LEU A 230 -1.19 12.83 -10.28
CA LEU A 230 -2.55 12.31 -10.40
C LEU A 230 -3.58 13.39 -10.04
N ASN A 231 -4.44 13.74 -10.99
CA ASN A 231 -5.55 14.66 -10.78
C ASN A 231 -6.70 13.95 -10.06
N ALA A 232 -6.95 14.35 -8.80
CA ALA A 232 -7.90 13.69 -7.91
C ALA A 232 -9.38 13.76 -8.37
N GLU A 233 -9.75 14.75 -9.19
CA GLU A 233 -11.12 14.92 -9.68
C GLU A 233 -11.41 14.13 -10.97
N THR A 234 -10.37 13.83 -11.77
CA THR A 234 -10.54 13.19 -13.09
C THR A 234 -9.90 11.81 -13.22
N GLY A 235 -9.05 11.39 -12.27
CA GLY A 235 -8.33 10.12 -12.30
C GLY A 235 -7.22 10.04 -13.36
N ASN A 236 -6.91 11.15 -14.05
CA ASN A 236 -5.85 11.21 -15.07
C ASN A 236 -4.53 11.67 -14.46
N CYS A 237 -3.41 11.23 -15.04
CA CYS A 237 -2.09 11.75 -14.75
C CYS A 237 -1.85 13.02 -15.58
N ASP A 238 -1.88 14.19 -14.93
CA ASP A 238 -1.59 15.49 -15.54
C ASP A 238 -0.09 15.80 -15.52
N ASP A 239 0.36 16.66 -16.43
CA ASP A 239 1.76 16.96 -16.73
C ASP A 239 2.40 17.92 -15.70
N ASP A 240 3.51 17.54 -15.07
CA ASP A 240 4.21 18.39 -14.09
C ASP A 240 5.04 19.47 -14.80
N ASP A 241 4.47 20.66 -15.06
CA ASP A 241 5.21 21.74 -15.74
C ASP A 241 6.35 22.30 -14.87
N GLU A 242 7.58 21.76 -15.01
CA GLU A 242 8.70 22.16 -14.17
C GLU A 242 9.25 23.55 -14.52
N CYS A 243 8.79 24.15 -15.62
CA CYS A 243 9.05 25.55 -15.96
C CYS A 243 8.19 26.50 -15.13
N ALA A 244 6.89 26.20 -14.99
CA ALA A 244 5.96 26.94 -14.12
C ALA A 244 6.26 26.70 -12.62
N LEU A 245 6.62 25.46 -12.25
CA LEU A 245 6.97 25.07 -10.88
C LEU A 245 8.39 25.49 -10.45
N GLY A 246 9.18 26.11 -11.34
CA GLY A 246 10.55 26.56 -11.03
C GLY A 246 11.55 25.45 -10.67
N ARG A 247 11.24 24.19 -11.01
CA ARG A 247 12.05 23.01 -10.70
C ARG A 247 13.10 22.68 -11.77
N HIS A 248 13.10 23.44 -12.87
CA HIS A 248 14.05 23.28 -13.98
C HIS A 248 15.50 23.65 -13.62
N ASN A 249 16.48 23.03 -14.28
CA ASN A 249 17.91 23.30 -14.08
C ASN A 249 18.57 24.15 -15.19
N CYS A 250 17.77 24.72 -16.10
CA CYS A 250 18.23 25.58 -17.20
C CYS A 250 19.06 26.78 -16.71
N ARG A 251 20.24 26.96 -17.29
CA ARG A 251 21.17 28.07 -16.98
C ARG A 251 21.15 29.10 -18.12
N PRO A 252 21.32 30.41 -17.84
CA PRO A 252 21.46 31.42 -18.89
C PRO A 252 22.61 31.07 -19.87
N PRO A 253 22.44 31.25 -21.20
CA PRO A 253 21.34 31.93 -21.90
C PRO A 253 20.20 31.00 -22.37
N PHE A 254 19.96 29.86 -21.71
CA PHE A 254 18.91 28.92 -22.07
C PHE A 254 17.65 29.10 -21.21
N GLU A 255 16.50 29.28 -21.84
CA GLU A 255 15.18 29.37 -21.21
C GLU A 255 14.50 28.00 -21.12
N CYS A 256 13.61 27.82 -20.16
CA CYS A 256 12.85 26.59 -19.96
C CYS A 256 11.66 26.49 -20.94
N PHE A 257 11.39 25.27 -21.43
CA PHE A 257 10.20 24.94 -22.22
C PHE A 257 9.69 23.56 -21.79
N ASN A 258 8.46 23.49 -21.27
CA ASN A 258 7.86 22.24 -20.79
C ASN A 258 7.59 21.26 -21.96
N THR A 259 7.78 19.97 -21.74
CA THR A 259 7.34 18.88 -22.63
C THR A 259 6.77 17.74 -21.81
N LYS A 260 5.83 16.96 -22.35
CA LYS A 260 5.09 15.95 -21.56
C LYS A 260 6.00 14.99 -20.78
N GLY A 261 5.98 15.09 -19.46
CA GLY A 261 6.79 14.34 -18.49
C GLY A 261 8.20 14.85 -18.23
N SER A 262 8.64 15.97 -18.83
CA SER A 262 9.93 16.62 -18.56
C SER A 262 10.18 17.96 -19.29
N PHE A 263 10.76 18.95 -18.63
CA PHE A 263 11.23 20.19 -19.25
C PHE A 263 12.44 20.05 -20.20
N ARG A 264 12.62 21.05 -21.08
CA ARG A 264 13.79 21.21 -21.96
C ARG A 264 14.32 22.64 -21.96
N CYS A 265 15.64 22.80 -22.04
CA CYS A 265 16.29 24.11 -22.08
C CYS A 265 16.63 24.52 -23.52
N ARG A 266 16.24 25.74 -23.95
CA ARG A 266 16.48 26.26 -25.32
C ARG A 266 17.00 27.70 -25.30
N GLN A 267 18.00 27.99 -26.12
CA GLN A 267 18.58 29.33 -26.24
C GLN A 267 17.72 30.25 -27.13
N LEU A 268 17.50 31.50 -26.72
CA LEU A 268 16.88 32.52 -27.59
C LEU A 268 17.89 33.08 -28.59
N SER A 269 17.72 32.74 -29.86
CA SER A 269 18.36 33.45 -30.98
C SER A 269 17.57 34.70 -31.34
N ARG A 270 18.21 35.87 -31.36
CA ARG A 270 17.63 37.10 -31.95
C ARG A 270 18.51 37.66 -33.08
N TYR A 271 17.82 38.10 -34.14
CA TYR A 271 18.26 38.89 -35.31
C TYR A 271 19.00 38.21 -36.49
N HIS A 272 18.24 38.06 -37.60
CA HIS A 272 18.62 38.03 -39.03
C HIS A 272 19.70 37.03 -39.53
N THR A 273 19.69 36.54 -40.79
CA THR A 273 18.89 36.88 -41.99
C THR A 273 18.68 35.65 -42.89
N LEU A 274 17.65 35.71 -43.76
CA LEU A 274 17.50 35.02 -45.06
C LEU A 274 18.49 33.88 -45.42
N THR A 275 17.99 32.64 -45.53
CA THR A 275 18.09 31.85 -46.79
C THR A 275 17.16 30.64 -46.77
N SER A 276 16.19 30.60 -47.70
CA SER A 276 15.34 29.43 -47.93
C SER A 276 15.93 28.56 -49.04
N THR A 277 16.57 27.44 -48.68
CA THR A 277 17.24 26.53 -49.63
C THR A 277 16.65 25.11 -49.63
N SER A 278 15.38 24.99 -50.01
CA SER A 278 14.76 23.71 -50.34
C SER A 278 15.02 23.33 -51.80
N THR A 279 16.19 22.76 -52.08
CA THR A 279 16.56 22.30 -53.44
C THR A 279 16.74 20.78 -53.52
N SER A 280 15.73 20.10 -54.05
CA SER A 280 15.87 18.77 -54.69
C SER A 280 14.95 18.72 -55.90
N THR A 281 15.44 19.35 -56.96
CA THR A 281 14.91 19.37 -58.32
C THR A 281 14.39 18.03 -58.83
N SER A 282 13.17 18.08 -59.37
CA SER A 282 12.62 17.14 -60.36
C SER A 282 13.33 17.20 -61.72
N THR A 283 13.34 16.07 -62.44
CA THR A 283 13.27 15.92 -63.92
C THR A 283 12.89 14.44 -64.19
N THR A 284 11.81 14.05 -64.89
CA THR A 284 11.47 14.13 -66.34
C THR A 284 12.54 13.47 -67.24
N THR A 285 12.22 12.64 -68.25
CA THR A 285 11.26 12.79 -69.38
C THR A 285 10.62 11.43 -69.79
N SER A 286 9.43 11.29 -70.40
CA SER A 286 8.75 11.88 -71.60
C SER A 286 9.11 11.21 -72.95
N THR A 287 8.31 11.28 -74.04
CA THR A 287 6.99 11.94 -74.26
C THR A 287 5.90 10.89 -74.64
N THR A 288 5.17 10.74 -75.78
CA THR A 288 4.83 11.44 -77.06
C THR A 288 3.74 10.56 -77.73
N GLU A 289 2.67 10.95 -78.45
CA GLU A 289 1.78 12.13 -78.61
C GLU A 289 0.40 11.58 -79.16
N ARG A 290 -0.80 12.21 -79.01
CA ARG A 290 -1.46 13.30 -79.80
C ARG A 290 -1.71 12.98 -81.31
N PRO A 291 -2.63 13.68 -82.06
CA PRO A 291 -3.14 15.05 -81.83
C PRO A 291 -4.66 15.34 -82.08
N SER A 292 -5.15 16.49 -81.53
CA SER A 292 -5.98 17.59 -82.15
C SER A 292 -7.27 17.32 -82.98
N TYR A 293 -8.32 18.16 -83.10
CA TYR A 293 -8.72 19.50 -82.55
C TYR A 293 -10.22 19.82 -82.85
N GLN A 294 -10.74 21.00 -82.45
CA GLN A 294 -12.05 21.63 -82.81
C GLN A 294 -13.36 20.99 -82.26
N GLY A 295 -14.49 21.68 -82.07
CA GLY A 295 -14.71 23.12 -81.76
C GLY A 295 -15.79 23.92 -82.55
N GLY A 296 -16.95 24.23 -81.92
CA GLY A 296 -17.63 25.55 -82.08
C GLY A 296 -19.08 25.69 -82.62
N TYR A 297 -19.91 26.45 -81.87
CA TYR A 297 -20.92 27.48 -82.28
C TYR A 297 -22.25 27.19 -83.04
N GLY A 298 -23.28 28.02 -82.73
CA GLY A 298 -24.51 28.29 -83.54
C GLY A 298 -25.85 28.01 -82.82
N HIS A 299 -26.64 28.91 -82.20
CA HIS A 299 -27.36 30.16 -82.56
C HIS A 299 -28.79 30.02 -83.18
N TYR A 300 -29.75 30.72 -82.57
CA TYR A 300 -31.13 31.06 -83.03
C TYR A 300 -31.08 32.05 -84.24
N PRO A 301 -32.10 32.15 -85.14
CA PRO A 301 -33.35 32.91 -84.85
C PRO A 301 -34.61 32.44 -85.63
N ALA A 302 -35.65 33.29 -85.71
CA ALA A 302 -36.98 32.96 -86.25
C ALA A 302 -37.46 33.88 -87.40
N SER A 303 -38.46 33.36 -88.16
CA SER A 303 -39.55 34.07 -88.87
C SER A 303 -39.27 35.12 -89.97
N ARG A 304 -39.88 34.92 -91.16
CA ARG A 304 -40.48 36.01 -91.97
C ARG A 304 -41.53 35.51 -92.99
N TYR A 305 -42.65 36.25 -93.09
CA TYR A 305 -43.57 36.57 -94.24
C TYR A 305 -43.43 35.77 -95.57
N SER A 306 -44.45 35.41 -96.36
CA SER A 306 -45.80 35.99 -96.67
C SER A 306 -46.62 34.97 -97.53
N SER A 307 -47.88 35.10 -98.00
CA SER A 307 -49.07 35.97 -97.77
C SER A 307 -50.30 35.52 -98.62
N TYR A 308 -51.56 35.80 -98.21
CA TYR A 308 -52.84 35.83 -98.99
C TYR A 308 -53.18 34.65 -99.95
N GLN A 309 -54.10 33.72 -99.61
CA GLN A 309 -55.60 33.79 -99.68
C GLN A 309 -56.21 33.28 -101.03
N PRO A 310 -57.44 32.71 -101.05
CA PRO A 310 -58.06 31.83 -100.06
C PRO A 310 -58.77 30.59 -100.69
N GLN A 311 -58.51 29.39 -100.15
CA GLN A 311 -59.31 28.18 -100.35
C GLN A 311 -59.47 27.51 -98.98
N LEU A 312 -60.65 27.01 -98.63
CA LEU A 312 -60.86 26.28 -97.36
C LEU A 312 -60.18 24.90 -97.47
N PRO A 313 -59.07 24.64 -96.76
CA PRO A 313 -58.31 23.41 -96.93
C PRO A 313 -59.10 22.22 -96.40
N ALA A 314 -58.96 21.06 -97.03
CA ALA A 314 -59.47 19.79 -96.50
C ALA A 314 -58.91 19.55 -95.09
N CYS A 315 -59.68 18.87 -94.24
CA CYS A 315 -59.20 18.44 -92.94
C CYS A 315 -58.08 17.40 -93.12
N GLY A 316 -57.14 17.37 -92.16
CA GLY A 316 -56.05 16.40 -92.19
C GLY A 316 -56.56 14.96 -92.08
N ILE A 317 -55.71 14.00 -92.43
CA ILE A 317 -55.96 12.59 -92.11
C ILE A 317 -56.13 12.48 -90.59
N GLY A 318 -57.17 11.77 -90.14
CA GLY A 318 -57.58 11.74 -88.72
C GLY A 318 -58.55 12.86 -88.30
N PHE A 319 -59.01 13.74 -89.20
CA PHE A 319 -59.93 14.83 -88.87
C PHE A 319 -61.13 14.93 -89.83
N GLU A 320 -62.34 15.10 -89.30
CA GLU A 320 -63.56 15.36 -90.06
C GLU A 320 -64.08 16.79 -89.84
N ARG A 321 -64.92 17.31 -90.76
CA ARG A 321 -65.41 18.68 -90.66
C ARG A 321 -66.77 18.74 -89.98
N ASN A 322 -66.87 19.51 -88.89
CA ASN A 322 -68.13 19.74 -88.20
C ASN A 322 -69.03 20.75 -88.96
N SER A 323 -70.28 20.88 -88.53
CA SER A 323 -71.30 21.78 -89.11
C SER A 323 -70.98 23.28 -89.04
N MET A 324 -69.98 23.68 -88.25
CA MET A 324 -69.47 25.05 -88.17
C MET A 324 -68.23 25.28 -89.05
N GLY A 325 -67.83 24.29 -89.85
CA GLY A 325 -66.72 24.36 -90.80
C GLY A 325 -65.35 24.04 -90.21
N ALA A 326 -65.24 23.83 -88.89
CA ALA A 326 -64.00 23.49 -88.22
C ALA A 326 -63.66 21.99 -88.38
N CYS A 327 -62.38 21.68 -88.45
CA CYS A 327 -61.91 20.29 -88.41
C CYS A 327 -61.86 19.81 -86.95
N VAL A 328 -62.52 18.69 -86.68
CA VAL A 328 -62.54 18.01 -85.38
C VAL A 328 -61.92 16.62 -85.53
N ASP A 329 -61.36 16.13 -84.44
CA ASP A 329 -60.69 14.83 -84.35
C ASP A 329 -61.65 13.66 -84.67
N ILE A 330 -61.20 12.68 -85.45
CA ILE A 330 -61.96 11.45 -85.72
C ILE A 330 -61.61 10.45 -84.61
N ASP A 331 -62.55 10.22 -83.69
CA ASP A 331 -62.39 9.12 -82.74
C ASP A 331 -62.47 7.76 -83.46
N GLU A 332 -61.31 7.21 -83.83
CA GLU A 332 -61.25 5.91 -84.51
C GLU A 332 -61.54 4.74 -83.56
N CYS A 333 -61.37 4.93 -82.24
CA CYS A 333 -61.77 3.94 -81.24
C CYS A 333 -63.29 3.80 -81.19
N ALA A 334 -64.04 4.91 -81.24
CA ALA A 334 -65.49 4.92 -81.37
C ALA A 334 -65.98 4.41 -82.75
N ARG A 335 -65.14 4.49 -83.79
CA ARG A 335 -65.41 3.97 -85.14
C ARG A 335 -64.91 2.53 -85.38
N GLY A 336 -64.41 1.84 -84.36
CA GLY A 336 -64.11 0.40 -84.41
C GLY A 336 -62.70 0.02 -84.85
N ALA A 337 -61.69 0.87 -84.62
CA ALA A 337 -60.29 0.53 -84.82
C ALA A 337 -59.84 -0.72 -84.03
N SER A 338 -59.15 -1.65 -84.69
CA SER A 338 -58.80 -2.96 -84.13
C SER A 338 -57.42 -2.97 -83.46
N CYS A 339 -57.39 -2.77 -82.14
CA CYS A 339 -56.23 -3.13 -81.32
C CYS A 339 -56.16 -4.65 -81.09
N HIS A 340 -55.00 -5.17 -80.65
CA HIS A 340 -54.87 -6.58 -80.29
C HIS A 340 -55.75 -6.94 -79.08
N ARG A 341 -56.12 -8.22 -78.90
CA ARG A 341 -57.11 -8.68 -77.91
C ARG A 341 -56.87 -8.21 -76.46
N HIS A 342 -55.64 -7.83 -76.11
CA HIS A 342 -55.22 -7.45 -74.76
C HIS A 342 -54.77 -5.97 -74.66
N GLN A 343 -55.21 -5.13 -75.61
CA GLN A 343 -54.88 -3.72 -75.72
C GLN A 343 -56.13 -2.82 -75.75
N GLN A 344 -56.06 -1.70 -75.03
CA GLN A 344 -57.04 -0.63 -75.08
C GLN A 344 -56.71 0.34 -76.23
N CYS A 345 -57.70 0.66 -77.05
CA CYS A 345 -57.61 1.77 -78.00
C CYS A 345 -57.69 3.11 -77.24
N ILE A 346 -56.74 4.00 -77.50
CA ILE A 346 -56.73 5.39 -77.01
C ILE A 346 -56.74 6.30 -78.22
N ASN A 347 -57.82 7.06 -78.40
CA ASN A 347 -57.85 8.10 -79.41
C ASN A 347 -56.84 9.21 -79.08
N THR A 348 -56.11 9.71 -80.08
CA THR A 348 -55.25 10.89 -79.92
C THR A 348 -55.40 11.80 -81.14
N ASN A 349 -55.18 13.10 -80.96
CA ASN A 349 -55.54 14.13 -81.93
C ASN A 349 -54.88 13.93 -83.33
N GLY A 350 -55.61 13.29 -84.24
CA GLY A 350 -55.22 12.90 -85.60
C GLY A 350 -54.87 11.42 -85.84
N SER A 351 -54.95 10.55 -84.82
CA SER A 351 -54.79 9.08 -84.92
C SER A 351 -54.97 8.40 -83.56
N TYR A 352 -55.59 7.23 -83.51
CA TYR A 352 -55.57 6.34 -82.35
C TYR A 352 -54.18 5.70 -82.12
N ARG A 353 -53.97 5.21 -80.90
CA ARG A 353 -52.89 4.28 -80.53
C ARG A 353 -53.39 3.19 -79.59
N CYS A 354 -52.82 2.00 -79.69
CA CYS A 354 -53.10 0.90 -78.76
C CYS A 354 -52.17 0.97 -77.55
N ARG A 355 -52.70 0.72 -76.34
CA ARG A 355 -51.95 0.57 -75.08
C ARG A 355 -52.28 -0.78 -74.45
N ASP A 356 -51.28 -1.55 -74.06
CA ASP A 356 -51.51 -2.81 -73.35
C ASP A 356 -52.28 -2.60 -72.04
N LEU A 357 -53.21 -3.50 -71.72
CA LEU A 357 -54.07 -3.36 -70.54
C LEU A 357 -53.30 -3.55 -69.23
N LEU A 358 -52.24 -4.36 -69.24
CA LEU A 358 -51.32 -4.56 -68.13
C LEU A 358 -49.91 -4.82 -68.68
N THR A 359 -48.94 -3.98 -68.29
CA THR A 359 -47.51 -4.18 -68.59
C THR A 359 -46.80 -4.51 -67.30
N CYS A 360 -46.30 -5.73 -67.17
CA CYS A 360 -45.56 -6.16 -65.98
C CYS A 360 -44.10 -5.66 -65.99
N PRO A 361 -43.49 -5.41 -64.81
CA PRO A 361 -42.05 -5.18 -64.71
C PRO A 361 -41.22 -6.40 -65.15
N VAL A 362 -39.94 -6.20 -65.42
CA VAL A 362 -38.99 -7.30 -65.65
C VAL A 362 -38.96 -8.22 -64.43
N GLY A 363 -38.88 -9.54 -64.65
CA GLY A 363 -39.00 -10.57 -63.61
C GLY A 363 -40.45 -10.95 -63.27
N TYR A 364 -41.45 -10.38 -63.96
CA TYR A 364 -42.86 -10.73 -63.80
C TYR A 364 -43.53 -11.06 -65.15
N ARG A 365 -44.47 -12.00 -65.12
CA ARG A 365 -45.34 -12.38 -66.25
C ARG A 365 -46.81 -12.12 -65.91
N VAL A 366 -47.63 -11.82 -66.92
CA VAL A 366 -49.09 -11.73 -66.71
C VAL A 366 -49.68 -13.11 -66.38
N ASN A 367 -50.68 -13.15 -65.51
CA ASN A 367 -51.54 -14.32 -65.33
C ASN A 367 -52.46 -14.50 -66.57
N GLU A 368 -53.08 -15.68 -66.75
CA GLU A 368 -53.86 -16.03 -67.96
C GLU A 368 -55.04 -15.08 -68.21
N ASP A 369 -55.67 -14.56 -67.14
CA ASP A 369 -56.74 -13.55 -67.20
C ASP A 369 -56.25 -12.10 -67.36
N ILE A 370 -54.93 -11.85 -67.34
CA ILE A 370 -54.29 -10.53 -67.50
C ILE A 370 -54.73 -9.52 -66.41
N THR A 371 -55.08 -10.04 -65.24
CA THR A 371 -55.52 -9.29 -64.04
C THR A 371 -54.37 -8.89 -63.12
N GLU A 372 -53.30 -9.68 -63.09
CA GLU A 372 -52.18 -9.52 -62.16
C GLU A 372 -50.83 -9.92 -62.80
N CYS A 373 -49.75 -9.44 -62.19
CA CYS A 373 -48.37 -9.78 -62.53
C CYS A 373 -47.83 -10.83 -61.54
N LEU A 374 -47.67 -12.06 -62.01
CA LEU A 374 -47.06 -13.16 -61.27
C LEU A 374 -45.54 -13.13 -61.39
N ASP A 375 -44.87 -13.51 -60.31
CA ASP A 375 -43.43 -13.69 -60.25
C ASP A 375 -42.96 -14.75 -61.28
N ILE A 376 -41.81 -14.54 -61.92
CA ILE A 376 -41.15 -15.57 -62.73
C ILE A 376 -40.15 -16.27 -61.82
N ASP A 377 -40.34 -17.57 -61.58
CA ASP A 377 -39.36 -18.34 -60.82
C ASP A 377 -38.22 -18.78 -61.76
N GLU A 378 -37.20 -17.93 -61.93
CA GLU A 378 -36.10 -18.23 -62.85
C GLU A 378 -35.24 -19.43 -62.41
N CYS A 379 -35.34 -19.84 -61.14
CA CYS A 379 -34.73 -21.06 -60.64
C CYS A 379 -35.48 -22.31 -61.14
N ALA A 380 -36.81 -22.25 -61.24
CA ALA A 380 -37.64 -23.33 -61.75
C ALA A 380 -37.72 -23.39 -63.29
N THR A 381 -37.60 -22.25 -63.99
CA THR A 381 -37.53 -22.24 -65.47
C THR A 381 -36.14 -22.61 -66.00
N GLY A 382 -35.10 -22.51 -65.17
CA GLY A 382 -33.71 -22.73 -65.58
C GLY A 382 -33.06 -21.53 -66.28
N GLU A 383 -33.69 -20.36 -66.24
CA GLU A 383 -33.19 -19.11 -66.84
C GLU A 383 -32.21 -18.37 -65.92
N ALA A 384 -32.09 -18.79 -64.65
CA ALA A 384 -31.18 -18.22 -63.67
C ALA A 384 -29.69 -18.53 -63.95
N ILE A 385 -28.87 -17.49 -64.15
CA ILE A 385 -27.45 -17.59 -64.51
C ILE A 385 -26.56 -17.59 -63.25
N CYS A 386 -26.65 -18.67 -62.48
CA CYS A 386 -25.80 -18.91 -61.31
C CYS A 386 -24.47 -19.61 -61.64
N GLY A 387 -23.47 -19.45 -60.76
CA GLY A 387 -22.20 -20.18 -60.83
C GLY A 387 -22.34 -21.67 -60.45
N PRO A 388 -21.36 -22.52 -60.79
CA PRO A 388 -21.45 -23.97 -60.62
C PRO A 388 -21.54 -24.42 -59.15
N ASP A 389 -21.04 -23.60 -58.22
CA ASP A 389 -21.02 -23.87 -56.78
C ASP A 389 -22.12 -23.11 -56.01
N GLN A 390 -23.08 -22.49 -56.72
CA GLN A 390 -24.11 -21.60 -56.18
C GLN A 390 -25.52 -22.20 -56.22
N THR A 391 -26.31 -21.92 -55.19
CA THR A 391 -27.74 -22.28 -55.13
C THR A 391 -28.60 -21.10 -55.57
N CYS A 392 -29.50 -21.32 -56.53
CA CYS A 392 -30.50 -20.33 -56.93
C CYS A 392 -31.61 -20.20 -55.87
N LYS A 393 -32.05 -18.97 -55.59
CA LYS A 393 -33.25 -18.67 -54.80
C LYS A 393 -34.08 -17.58 -55.50
N ASN A 394 -35.33 -17.90 -55.84
CA ASN A 394 -36.28 -16.95 -56.43
C ASN A 394 -36.69 -15.87 -55.41
N LYS A 395 -36.96 -14.64 -55.88
CA LYS A 395 -37.21 -13.45 -55.04
C LYS A 395 -37.96 -12.31 -55.76
N LYS A 396 -39.21 -12.51 -56.18
CA LYS A 396 -40.20 -11.45 -56.48
C LYS A 396 -39.69 -10.34 -57.41
N GLY A 397 -39.60 -10.68 -58.69
CA GLY A 397 -39.04 -9.82 -59.75
C GLY A 397 -37.58 -10.13 -60.06
N GLY A 398 -37.19 -11.39 -59.90
CA GLY A 398 -35.83 -11.87 -60.14
C GLY A 398 -35.33 -12.86 -59.08
N TYR A 399 -34.19 -13.47 -59.38
CA TYR A 399 -33.51 -14.45 -58.54
C TYR A 399 -32.26 -13.88 -57.84
N VAL A 400 -31.79 -14.60 -56.82
CA VAL A 400 -30.46 -14.41 -56.23
C VAL A 400 -29.73 -15.75 -56.16
N CYS A 401 -28.49 -15.76 -56.65
CA CYS A 401 -27.58 -16.89 -56.48
C CYS A 401 -26.85 -16.74 -55.14
N VAL A 402 -26.94 -17.73 -54.26
CA VAL A 402 -26.25 -17.73 -52.96
C VAL A 402 -25.18 -18.81 -52.91
N CYS A 403 -24.05 -18.50 -52.28
CA CYS A 403 -23.04 -19.49 -51.94
C CYS A 403 -23.45 -20.31 -50.71
N PRO A 404 -22.76 -21.43 -50.43
CA PRO A 404 -22.84 -22.11 -49.14
C PRO A 404 -22.48 -21.18 -47.96
N PRO A 405 -22.87 -21.52 -46.72
CA PRO A 405 -22.35 -20.84 -45.53
C PRO A 405 -20.82 -20.78 -45.51
N GLY A 406 -20.26 -19.70 -44.93
CA GLY A 406 -18.81 -19.46 -44.90
C GLY A 406 -18.17 -19.13 -46.27
N HIS A 407 -18.95 -18.93 -47.33
CA HIS A 407 -18.42 -18.64 -48.68
C HIS A 407 -19.03 -17.37 -49.28
N MET A 408 -18.21 -16.59 -49.99
CA MET A 408 -18.59 -15.38 -50.72
C MET A 408 -18.53 -15.57 -52.24
N ILE A 409 -19.19 -14.69 -53.00
CA ILE A 409 -19.14 -14.71 -54.47
C ILE A 409 -17.82 -14.08 -54.93
N GLY A 410 -16.90 -14.94 -55.36
CA GLY A 410 -15.60 -14.59 -55.90
C GLY A 410 -15.66 -13.89 -57.26
N ARG A 411 -14.51 -13.33 -57.68
CA ARG A 411 -14.38 -12.57 -58.95
C ARG A 411 -14.79 -13.36 -60.19
N ASN A 412 -14.69 -14.69 -60.13
CA ASN A 412 -15.02 -15.59 -61.23
C ASN A 412 -16.46 -16.15 -61.19
N LYS A 413 -17.37 -15.54 -60.39
CA LYS A 413 -18.71 -16.08 -60.06
C LYS A 413 -18.69 -17.50 -59.45
N ARG A 414 -17.58 -17.90 -58.84
CA ARG A 414 -17.49 -19.12 -58.01
C ARG A 414 -17.65 -18.75 -56.55
N CYS A 415 -17.89 -19.76 -55.70
CA CYS A 415 -17.86 -19.56 -54.26
C CYS A 415 -16.41 -19.66 -53.77
N GLU A 416 -15.91 -18.56 -53.24
CA GLU A 416 -14.59 -18.45 -52.62
C GLU A 416 -14.79 -18.41 -51.09
N ASP A 417 -13.91 -19.09 -50.37
CA ASP A 417 -13.92 -19.21 -48.91
C ASP A 417 -13.82 -17.82 -48.23
N ILE A 418 -14.57 -17.60 -47.15
CA ILE A 418 -14.46 -16.36 -46.35
C ILE A 418 -13.39 -16.58 -45.29
N ASP A 419 -12.17 -16.08 -45.54
CA ASP A 419 -11.14 -16.04 -44.51
C ASP A 419 -11.52 -15.02 -43.41
N GLU A 420 -12.28 -15.47 -42.40
CA GLU A 420 -12.72 -14.59 -41.32
C GLU A 420 -11.52 -14.07 -40.52
N CYS A 421 -10.47 -14.90 -40.38
CA CYS A 421 -9.23 -14.53 -39.69
C CYS A 421 -8.53 -13.35 -40.37
N ALA A 422 -8.53 -13.28 -41.71
CA ALA A 422 -7.99 -12.15 -42.46
C ALA A 422 -8.94 -10.94 -42.48
N MET A 423 -10.26 -11.14 -42.54
CA MET A 423 -11.23 -10.03 -42.64
C MET A 423 -11.55 -9.35 -41.30
N HIS A 424 -11.56 -10.09 -40.20
CA HIS A 424 -11.95 -9.60 -38.88
C HIS A 424 -10.82 -9.69 -37.83
N GLY A 425 -9.72 -10.40 -38.12
CA GLY A 425 -8.51 -10.40 -37.30
C GLY A 425 -8.74 -10.91 -35.88
N SER A 426 -8.17 -10.22 -34.90
CA SER A 426 -8.31 -10.53 -33.47
C SER A 426 -9.70 -10.27 -32.87
N LYS A 427 -10.73 -10.04 -33.70
CA LYS A 427 -12.13 -9.93 -33.28
C LYS A 427 -12.97 -11.19 -33.58
N VAL A 428 -12.43 -12.15 -34.33
CA VAL A 428 -13.09 -13.44 -34.63
C VAL A 428 -13.11 -14.34 -33.40
N CYS A 429 -11.93 -14.51 -32.80
CA CYS A 429 -11.71 -15.40 -31.68
C CYS A 429 -11.42 -14.61 -30.40
N GLN A 430 -11.65 -15.24 -29.24
CA GLN A 430 -11.45 -14.59 -27.94
C GLN A 430 -9.97 -14.32 -27.62
N GLN A 431 -9.74 -13.50 -26.60
CA GLN A 431 -8.40 -13.20 -26.09
C GLN A 431 -7.65 -14.52 -25.76
N ASN A 432 -6.33 -14.53 -25.99
CA ASN A 432 -5.44 -15.68 -25.77
C ASN A 432 -5.70 -16.92 -26.65
N SER A 433 -6.45 -16.77 -27.75
CA SER A 433 -6.54 -17.77 -28.82
C SER A 433 -5.83 -17.33 -30.12
N GLN A 434 -5.73 -18.24 -31.09
CA GLN A 434 -5.29 -18.01 -32.45
C GLN A 434 -6.38 -18.46 -33.44
N CYS A 435 -6.82 -17.54 -34.30
CA CYS A 435 -7.76 -17.83 -35.37
C CYS A 435 -7.07 -18.67 -36.46
N ILE A 436 -7.73 -19.75 -36.89
CA ILE A 436 -7.30 -20.61 -38.00
C ILE A 436 -8.48 -20.80 -38.95
N ASN A 437 -8.32 -20.29 -40.17
CA ASN A 437 -9.31 -20.42 -41.23
C ASN A 437 -9.43 -21.89 -41.69
N THR A 438 -10.65 -22.32 -42.06
CA THR A 438 -10.97 -23.64 -42.60
C THR A 438 -12.05 -23.51 -43.68
N ILE A 439 -12.18 -24.49 -44.58
CA ILE A 439 -13.08 -24.31 -45.74
C ILE A 439 -14.55 -24.24 -45.28
N GLY A 440 -15.14 -23.04 -45.34
CA GLY A 440 -16.50 -22.72 -44.93
C GLY A 440 -16.68 -22.38 -43.44
N SER A 441 -15.61 -22.20 -42.65
CA SER A 441 -15.68 -21.79 -41.24
C SER A 441 -14.31 -21.46 -40.63
N TYR A 442 -14.26 -20.98 -39.40
CA TYR A 442 -13.01 -20.82 -38.64
C TYR A 442 -13.03 -21.66 -37.37
N ARG A 443 -11.85 -21.87 -36.79
CA ARG A 443 -11.70 -22.29 -35.39
C ARG A 443 -10.69 -21.43 -34.65
N CYS A 444 -10.73 -21.54 -33.32
CA CYS A 444 -9.93 -20.74 -32.41
C CYS A 444 -9.10 -21.68 -31.52
N ASP A 445 -7.86 -21.96 -31.90
CA ASP A 445 -6.97 -22.83 -31.12
C ASP A 445 -6.34 -22.00 -29.99
N CYS A 446 -6.37 -22.46 -28.74
CA CYS A 446 -5.79 -21.71 -27.61
C CYS A 446 -4.26 -21.64 -27.69
N LYS A 447 -3.70 -20.53 -27.18
CA LYS A 447 -2.24 -20.36 -27.07
C LYS A 447 -1.66 -21.23 -25.95
N GLU A 448 -0.35 -21.44 -25.98
CA GLU A 448 0.40 -22.07 -24.89
C GLU A 448 0.08 -21.40 -23.53
N GLY A 449 -0.09 -22.21 -22.48
CA GLY A 449 -0.64 -21.79 -21.18
C GLY A 449 -2.17 -21.79 -21.08
N PHE A 450 -2.91 -22.05 -22.18
CA PHE A 450 -4.38 -22.04 -22.19
C PHE A 450 -4.97 -23.32 -22.83
N LYS A 451 -6.13 -23.75 -22.33
CA LYS A 451 -6.92 -24.90 -22.84
C LYS A 451 -8.36 -24.49 -23.16
N ASN A 452 -8.99 -25.19 -24.08
CA ASN A 452 -10.39 -24.94 -24.44
C ASN A 452 -11.30 -25.22 -23.23
N GLY A 453 -12.10 -24.24 -22.84
CA GLY A 453 -13.15 -24.38 -21.83
C GLY A 453 -14.39 -25.14 -22.35
N PRO A 454 -15.41 -25.35 -21.50
CA PRO A 454 -16.54 -26.23 -21.78
C PRO A 454 -17.39 -25.92 -23.03
N ASN A 455 -17.26 -24.71 -23.58
CA ASN A 455 -18.03 -24.22 -24.73
C ASN A 455 -17.16 -24.07 -26.01
N GLU A 456 -15.96 -24.68 -26.05
CA GLU A 456 -15.02 -24.78 -27.18
C GLU A 456 -14.47 -23.47 -27.80
N MET A 457 -15.06 -22.30 -27.51
CA MET A 457 -14.64 -20.97 -28.00
C MET A 457 -13.98 -20.07 -26.94
N ILE A 458 -13.83 -20.55 -25.70
CA ILE A 458 -13.28 -19.80 -24.57
C ILE A 458 -11.95 -20.43 -24.16
N CYS A 459 -10.87 -19.67 -24.13
CA CYS A 459 -9.58 -20.14 -23.61
C CYS A 459 -9.52 -19.93 -22.10
N THR A 460 -9.49 -21.03 -21.35
CA THR A 460 -9.26 -21.01 -19.89
C THR A 460 -7.82 -21.33 -19.58
N ASP A 461 -7.32 -20.69 -18.53
CA ASP A 461 -5.99 -20.87 -17.98
C ASP A 461 -5.65 -22.35 -17.66
N VAL A 462 -4.41 -22.77 -17.89
CA VAL A 462 -3.91 -24.10 -17.52
C VAL A 462 -3.11 -23.98 -16.23
N ASP A 463 -3.72 -24.39 -15.12
CA ASP A 463 -3.06 -24.40 -13.81
C ASP A 463 -1.97 -25.48 -13.75
N GLU A 464 -0.76 -25.17 -14.20
CA GLU A 464 0.32 -26.17 -14.29
C GLU A 464 0.77 -26.66 -12.90
N CYS A 465 0.49 -25.88 -11.85
CA CYS A 465 0.71 -26.26 -10.46
C CYS A 465 -0.21 -27.41 -9.99
N LYS A 466 -1.42 -27.54 -10.58
CA LYS A 466 -2.32 -28.69 -10.37
C LYS A 466 -2.06 -29.82 -11.38
N GLU A 467 -1.80 -29.49 -12.63
CA GLU A 467 -1.67 -30.47 -13.73
C GLU A 467 -0.30 -31.20 -13.74
N ILE A 468 0.75 -30.61 -13.15
CA ILE A 468 2.11 -31.17 -13.13
C ILE A 468 2.65 -31.31 -11.69
N PRO A 469 2.41 -32.45 -11.01
CA PRO A 469 2.99 -32.71 -9.70
C PRO A 469 4.53 -32.67 -9.71
N GLY A 470 5.13 -31.94 -8.76
CA GLY A 470 6.59 -31.79 -8.65
C GLY A 470 7.24 -30.80 -9.62
N LEU A 471 6.44 -29.92 -10.26
CA LEU A 471 6.93 -28.87 -11.18
C LEU A 471 7.92 -27.89 -10.52
N CYS A 472 7.73 -27.64 -9.21
CA CYS A 472 8.54 -26.77 -8.36
C CYS A 472 8.99 -27.54 -7.09
N HIS A 473 10.15 -27.18 -6.52
CA HIS A 473 10.66 -27.85 -5.30
C HIS A 473 9.82 -27.56 -4.05
N GLN A 474 9.38 -26.31 -3.87
CA GLN A 474 8.69 -25.86 -2.65
C GLN A 474 7.31 -25.30 -2.98
N ARG A 475 7.20 -24.04 -3.43
CA ARG A 475 5.92 -23.40 -3.80
C ARG A 475 5.79 -23.28 -5.31
N CYS A 476 4.62 -23.63 -5.84
CA CYS A 476 4.21 -23.29 -7.20
C CYS A 476 3.14 -22.20 -7.13
N LEU A 477 3.25 -21.20 -7.99
CA LEU A 477 2.29 -20.10 -8.13
C LEU A 477 1.77 -20.09 -9.57
N ASN A 478 0.47 -20.30 -9.74
CA ASN A 478 -0.18 -20.20 -11.04
C ASN A 478 -0.44 -18.72 -11.40
N TYR A 479 -0.20 -18.36 -12.66
CA TYR A 479 -0.48 -17.05 -13.25
C TYR A 479 -1.16 -17.23 -14.61
N TRP A 480 -1.81 -16.18 -15.11
CA TRP A 480 -2.52 -16.26 -16.39
C TRP A 480 -1.58 -16.57 -17.57
N GLY A 481 -1.67 -17.81 -18.07
CA GLY A 481 -0.86 -18.36 -19.15
C GLY A 481 0.54 -18.85 -18.75
N SER A 482 0.85 -19.00 -17.45
CA SER A 482 2.16 -19.49 -16.98
C SER A 482 2.22 -19.75 -15.47
N TYR A 483 3.16 -20.57 -15.01
CA TYR A 483 3.50 -20.73 -13.59
C TYR A 483 4.81 -20.01 -13.22
N ARG A 484 5.02 -19.79 -11.92
CA ARG A 484 6.31 -19.45 -11.34
C ARG A 484 6.56 -20.29 -10.09
N CYS A 485 7.77 -20.85 -9.97
CA CYS A 485 8.19 -21.46 -8.72
C CYS A 485 8.67 -20.38 -7.73
N GLY A 486 8.37 -20.59 -6.45
CA GLY A 486 8.84 -19.77 -5.34
C GLY A 486 9.32 -20.65 -4.19
N CYS A 487 10.05 -20.02 -3.27
CA CYS A 487 10.65 -20.69 -2.13
C CYS A 487 10.02 -20.23 -0.82
N HIS A 488 10.25 -21.00 0.25
CA HIS A 488 9.98 -20.60 1.63
C HIS A 488 11.03 -19.58 2.12
N PRO A 489 10.78 -18.86 3.23
CA PRO A 489 11.83 -18.08 3.91
C PRO A 489 13.08 -18.92 4.20
N GLY A 490 14.26 -18.30 4.17
CA GLY A 490 15.55 -18.99 4.28
C GLY A 490 16.01 -19.73 3.00
N TYR A 491 15.22 -19.72 1.93
CA TYR A 491 15.60 -20.34 0.65
C TYR A 491 15.52 -19.34 -0.51
N ARG A 492 16.47 -19.45 -1.46
CA ARG A 492 16.50 -18.66 -2.70
C ARG A 492 16.23 -19.53 -3.92
N LEU A 493 15.58 -18.95 -4.94
CA LEU A 493 15.28 -19.67 -6.17
C LEU A 493 16.57 -19.88 -6.98
N SER A 494 16.84 -21.13 -7.33
CA SER A 494 18.04 -21.52 -8.09
C SER A 494 17.96 -21.08 -9.56
N PHE A 495 19.08 -21.11 -10.27
CA PHE A 495 19.21 -20.67 -11.67
C PHE A 495 18.27 -21.41 -12.65
N ASN A 496 17.79 -22.60 -12.29
CA ASN A 496 16.81 -23.37 -13.07
C ASN A 496 15.35 -22.85 -12.91
N ASN A 497 15.11 -21.82 -12.09
CA ASN A 497 13.80 -21.27 -11.73
C ASN A 497 12.80 -22.29 -11.17
N ARG A 498 13.27 -23.40 -10.57
CA ARG A 498 12.44 -24.50 -10.05
C ARG A 498 12.88 -25.08 -8.72
N THR A 499 14.19 -25.23 -8.48
CA THR A 499 14.71 -25.64 -7.18
C THR A 499 14.92 -24.43 -6.28
N CYS A 500 14.86 -24.70 -4.98
CA CYS A 500 15.06 -23.72 -3.92
C CYS A 500 16.27 -24.17 -3.15
N ASP A 501 17.32 -23.35 -3.21
CA ASP A 501 18.61 -23.61 -2.60
C ASP A 501 18.67 -22.85 -1.27
N ASP A 502 19.33 -23.46 -0.28
CA ASP A 502 19.49 -22.91 1.07
C ASP A 502 20.25 -21.56 1.06
N VAL A 503 19.90 -20.65 1.98
CA VAL A 503 20.61 -19.39 2.20
C VAL A 503 21.43 -19.49 3.48
N ASP A 504 22.73 -19.66 3.33
CA ASP A 504 23.64 -19.71 4.48
C ASP A 504 23.78 -18.32 5.13
N GLU A 505 22.93 -18.03 6.12
CA GLU A 505 22.92 -16.73 6.80
C GLU A 505 24.20 -16.50 7.63
N CYS A 506 24.87 -17.58 8.05
CA CYS A 506 26.15 -17.53 8.76
C CYS A 506 27.31 -17.12 7.85
N GLU A 507 27.25 -17.37 6.54
CA GLU A 507 28.16 -16.82 5.53
C GLU A 507 27.73 -15.43 5.03
N GLU A 508 26.42 -15.21 4.77
CA GLU A 508 25.93 -13.97 4.14
C GLU A 508 25.92 -12.77 5.10
N TYR A 509 25.64 -12.97 6.40
CA TYR A 509 25.45 -11.88 7.37
C TYR A 509 26.53 -11.79 8.47
N LYS A 510 27.75 -12.27 8.18
CA LYS A 510 28.92 -12.24 9.09
C LYS A 510 29.20 -10.89 9.76
N SER A 511 28.91 -9.79 9.07
CA SER A 511 29.17 -8.42 9.55
C SER A 511 28.06 -7.85 10.45
N ALA A 512 26.96 -8.58 10.66
CA ALA A 512 25.74 -8.06 11.29
C ALA A 512 25.53 -8.52 12.75
N ASN A 513 26.53 -9.18 13.37
CA ASN A 513 26.43 -9.78 14.71
C ASN A 513 25.20 -10.70 14.89
N LEU A 514 24.97 -11.56 13.89
CA LEU A 514 23.79 -12.43 13.80
C LEU A 514 23.63 -13.38 15.02
N CYS A 515 24.76 -13.80 15.59
CA CYS A 515 24.89 -14.47 16.87
C CYS A 515 25.98 -13.75 17.68
N VAL A 516 25.88 -13.75 19.01
CA VAL A 516 27.00 -13.41 19.92
C VAL A 516 27.94 -14.62 20.05
N GLY A 517 27.38 -15.83 20.02
CA GLY A 517 28.11 -17.09 19.98
C GLY A 517 28.48 -17.56 18.57
N ILE A 518 28.62 -18.88 18.43
CA ILE A 518 28.90 -19.55 17.16
C ILE A 518 27.61 -19.63 16.35
N CYS A 519 27.63 -19.16 15.09
CA CYS A 519 26.55 -19.37 14.14
C CYS A 519 26.69 -20.74 13.46
N GLU A 520 25.60 -21.51 13.37
CA GLU A 520 25.51 -22.76 12.63
C GLU A 520 24.33 -22.70 11.65
N ASN A 521 24.61 -22.84 10.35
CA ASN A 521 23.58 -22.83 9.30
C ASN A 521 22.72 -24.11 9.34
N THR A 522 21.42 -24.00 9.07
CA THR A 522 20.46 -25.09 9.02
C THR A 522 19.46 -24.91 7.85
N PRO A 523 18.77 -25.96 7.36
CA PRO A 523 17.96 -25.84 6.15
C PRO A 523 16.79 -24.83 6.26
N GLY A 524 17.00 -23.60 5.77
CA GLY A 524 16.05 -22.49 5.81
C GLY A 524 16.14 -21.58 7.05
N SER A 525 17.19 -21.68 7.88
CA SER A 525 17.46 -20.75 8.99
C SER A 525 18.82 -21.01 9.65
N TYR A 526 19.24 -20.19 10.60
CA TYR A 526 20.44 -20.42 11.41
C TYR A 526 20.12 -20.69 12.87
N ALA A 527 21.03 -21.38 13.55
CA ALA A 527 21.02 -21.56 15.01
C ALA A 527 22.28 -20.94 15.63
N CYS A 528 22.12 -20.27 16.77
CA CYS A 528 23.25 -19.78 17.56
C CYS A 528 23.59 -20.77 18.68
N ARG A 529 24.87 -21.13 18.82
CA ARG A 529 25.39 -21.98 19.91
C ARG A 529 26.46 -21.26 20.71
N CYS A 530 26.34 -21.29 22.03
CA CYS A 530 27.31 -20.65 22.92
C CYS A 530 28.57 -21.48 23.18
N PRO A 531 29.70 -20.84 23.53
CA PRO A 531 30.87 -21.53 24.06
C PRO A 531 30.58 -22.28 25.37
N HIS A 532 31.47 -23.17 25.78
CA HIS A 532 31.40 -23.79 27.11
C HIS A 532 31.46 -22.72 28.22
N GLY A 533 30.69 -22.92 29.29
CA GLY A 533 30.51 -21.93 30.37
C GLY A 533 29.39 -20.90 30.10
N TYR A 534 28.82 -20.89 28.89
CA TYR A 534 27.73 -20.01 28.51
C TYR A 534 26.50 -20.82 28.06
N LYS A 535 25.31 -20.29 28.33
CA LYS A 535 24.03 -20.81 27.82
C LYS A 535 23.40 -19.77 26.89
N LEU A 536 22.55 -20.23 25.97
CA LEU A 536 21.84 -19.34 25.05
C LEU A 536 20.81 -18.50 25.82
N GLY A 537 20.71 -17.21 25.46
CA GLY A 537 19.70 -16.29 25.98
C GLY A 537 18.29 -16.61 25.47
N ALA A 538 17.29 -15.99 26.09
CA ALA A 538 15.88 -16.10 25.66
C ALA A 538 15.61 -15.45 24.29
N ASP A 539 16.56 -14.68 23.76
CA ASP A 539 16.56 -14.11 22.41
C ASP A 539 17.05 -15.09 21.33
N GLY A 540 17.56 -16.27 21.73
CA GLY A 540 18.13 -17.26 20.82
C GLY A 540 19.45 -16.85 20.16
N ARG A 541 20.10 -15.75 20.60
CA ARG A 541 21.29 -15.17 19.93
C ARG A 541 22.41 -14.76 20.89
N SER A 542 22.05 -14.23 22.06
CA SER A 542 23.00 -13.81 23.09
C SER A 542 23.53 -15.00 23.88
N CYS A 543 24.77 -14.91 24.35
CA CYS A 543 25.37 -15.93 25.22
C CYS A 543 25.50 -15.39 26.64
N ILE A 544 24.68 -15.91 27.54
CA ILE A 544 24.66 -15.52 28.94
C ILE A 544 25.46 -16.50 29.79
N ASP A 545 26.21 -15.94 30.72
CA ASP A 545 27.11 -16.65 31.63
C ASP A 545 26.35 -17.69 32.50
N ILE A 546 26.98 -18.83 32.76
CA ILE A 546 26.43 -19.85 33.67
C ILE A 546 27.08 -19.68 35.03
N ASP A 547 26.38 -19.06 35.98
CA ASP A 547 26.83 -18.98 37.37
C ASP A 547 26.88 -20.37 38.00
N GLU A 548 28.04 -21.05 37.92
CA GLU A 548 28.19 -22.38 38.50
C GLU A 548 28.23 -22.33 40.03
N CYS A 549 28.56 -21.18 40.62
CA CYS A 549 28.52 -20.98 42.07
C CYS A 549 27.09 -21.10 42.64
N GLN A 550 26.06 -20.73 41.86
CA GLN A 550 24.65 -20.98 42.20
C GLN A 550 24.27 -22.47 42.15
N THR A 551 25.01 -23.33 41.43
CA THR A 551 24.75 -24.78 41.40
C THR A 551 25.21 -25.52 42.65
N GLY A 552 26.05 -24.89 43.49
CA GLY A 552 26.39 -25.34 44.85
C GLY A 552 27.46 -26.45 44.96
N ASP A 553 27.55 -27.39 44.01
CA ASP A 553 28.40 -28.59 44.11
C ASP A 553 29.85 -28.43 43.56
N VAL A 554 30.20 -27.27 43.01
CA VAL A 554 31.48 -27.04 42.33
C VAL A 554 32.70 -26.96 43.28
N CYS A 555 32.63 -26.19 44.36
CA CYS A 555 33.76 -26.02 45.30
C CYS A 555 33.66 -26.97 46.49
N LYS A 556 34.69 -27.81 46.70
CA LYS A 556 34.65 -28.96 47.62
C LYS A 556 35.46 -28.78 48.91
N GLY A 557 36.29 -27.75 49.01
CA GLY A 557 37.03 -27.42 50.23
C GLY A 557 36.14 -26.75 51.27
N ARG A 558 36.37 -27.09 52.54
CA ARG A 558 35.50 -26.70 53.68
C ARG A 558 35.36 -25.17 53.86
N HIS A 559 36.37 -24.40 53.48
CA HIS A 559 36.41 -22.94 53.56
C HIS A 559 36.68 -22.30 52.20
N ASP A 560 36.33 -22.99 51.11
CA ASP A 560 36.38 -22.42 49.76
C ASP A 560 35.28 -21.38 49.58
N ILE A 561 35.59 -20.34 48.82
CA ILE A 561 34.63 -19.40 48.27
C ILE A 561 34.64 -19.56 46.77
N CYS A 562 33.46 -19.86 46.21
CA CYS A 562 33.23 -19.83 44.78
C CYS A 562 33.08 -18.38 44.32
N THR A 563 33.80 -18.00 43.28
CA THR A 563 33.67 -16.72 42.58
C THR A 563 33.33 -17.00 41.12
N ASN A 564 32.20 -16.49 40.65
CA ASN A 564 31.77 -16.66 39.26
C ASN A 564 32.49 -15.68 38.33
N ILE A 565 33.09 -16.18 37.24
CA ILE A 565 33.83 -15.42 36.23
C ILE A 565 33.27 -15.72 34.83
N GLY A 566 33.46 -14.83 33.85
CA GLY A 566 32.92 -15.07 32.50
C GLY A 566 33.36 -16.42 31.90
N GLY A 567 32.40 -17.34 31.77
CA GLY A 567 32.56 -18.68 31.22
C GLY A 567 33.14 -19.74 32.16
N SER A 568 33.26 -19.49 33.47
CA SER A 568 33.83 -20.43 34.44
C SER A 568 33.63 -20.00 35.91
N TYR A 569 34.13 -20.79 36.85
CA TYR A 569 34.20 -20.44 38.28
C TYR A 569 35.62 -20.56 38.82
N ARG A 570 35.89 -19.84 39.92
CA ARG A 570 37.14 -19.94 40.69
C ARG A 570 36.83 -20.25 42.16
N CYS A 571 37.30 -21.41 42.63
CA CYS A 571 37.29 -21.75 44.05
C CYS A 571 38.55 -21.19 44.72
N THR A 572 38.39 -20.28 45.68
CA THR A 572 39.50 -19.74 46.48
C THR A 572 39.35 -20.17 47.93
N THR A 573 40.27 -21.00 48.42
CA THR A 573 40.37 -21.32 49.85
C THR A 573 40.96 -20.14 50.61
N ILE A 574 40.31 -19.69 51.69
CA ILE A 574 40.89 -18.67 52.57
C ILE A 574 41.84 -19.33 53.58
N GLU A 575 43.06 -18.81 53.67
CA GLU A 575 43.97 -19.07 54.78
C GLU A 575 43.98 -17.87 55.74
N CYS A 576 43.61 -18.09 57.00
CA CYS A 576 43.66 -17.04 58.03
C CYS A 576 45.11 -16.83 58.53
N PRO A 577 45.55 -15.57 58.74
CA PRO A 577 46.89 -15.28 59.25
C PRO A 577 47.16 -15.88 60.64
N TYR A 578 48.43 -16.06 61.00
CA TYR A 578 48.81 -16.53 62.32
C TYR A 578 48.21 -15.64 63.42
N GLY A 579 47.63 -16.27 64.46
CA GLY A 579 46.90 -15.56 65.50
C GLY A 579 45.43 -15.26 65.19
N PHE A 580 44.92 -15.63 64.00
CA PHE A 580 43.50 -15.52 63.63
C PHE A 580 42.83 -16.90 63.52
N ARG A 581 41.50 -16.92 63.39
CA ARG A 581 40.68 -18.09 63.08
C ARG A 581 39.54 -17.71 62.13
N HIS A 582 39.00 -18.67 61.40
CA HIS A 582 37.78 -18.44 60.61
C HIS A 582 36.62 -17.99 61.52
N ASP A 583 35.82 -17.07 61.00
CA ASP A 583 34.56 -16.64 61.59
C ASP A 583 33.49 -17.73 61.39
N THR A 584 32.73 -18.04 62.45
CA THR A 584 31.63 -19.01 62.41
C THR A 584 30.45 -18.52 61.58
N ASP A 585 30.28 -17.20 61.48
CA ASP A 585 29.08 -16.56 60.97
C ASP A 585 29.29 -16.06 59.53
N ARG A 586 30.56 -15.95 59.09
CA ARG A 586 30.95 -15.40 57.79
C ARG A 586 32.19 -16.11 57.24
N ARG A 587 32.01 -17.06 56.31
CA ARG A 587 33.12 -17.84 55.70
C ARG A 587 34.25 -16.96 55.16
N ASN A 588 33.92 -15.75 54.69
CA ASN A 588 34.85 -14.79 54.11
C ASN A 588 35.57 -13.88 55.12
N ARG A 589 35.51 -14.16 56.43
CA ARG A 589 36.16 -13.37 57.48
C ARG A 589 37.02 -14.23 58.40
N CYS A 590 38.19 -13.71 58.76
CA CYS A 590 39.04 -14.22 59.83
C CYS A 590 38.98 -13.25 61.02
N GLN A 591 38.65 -13.75 62.22
CA GLN A 591 38.68 -12.97 63.47
C GLN A 591 39.99 -13.21 64.22
N ARG A 592 40.55 -12.16 64.84
CA ARG A 592 41.72 -12.27 65.73
C ARG A 592 41.39 -13.15 66.94
N ASN A 593 42.29 -14.05 67.33
CA ASN A 593 41.98 -15.04 68.36
C ASN A 593 41.71 -14.42 69.74
N ASN A 594 42.48 -13.39 70.11
CA ASN A 594 42.24 -12.59 71.29
C ASN A 594 41.34 -11.37 70.96
N ARG A 595 40.17 -11.30 71.61
CA ARG A 595 39.17 -10.24 71.35
C ARG A 595 39.51 -8.90 72.01
N TYR A 596 40.29 -8.90 73.09
CA TYR A 596 40.57 -7.70 73.90
C TYR A 596 42.07 -7.47 73.99
N CYS A 597 42.51 -6.23 73.78
CA CYS A 597 43.88 -5.80 74.07
C CYS A 597 43.92 -5.15 75.44
N ASN A 598 45.06 -5.25 76.12
CA ASN A 598 45.35 -4.38 77.26
C ASN A 598 45.74 -2.99 76.72
N THR A 599 45.52 -1.92 77.49
CA THR A 599 45.85 -0.53 77.10
C THR A 599 47.32 -0.36 76.71
N ASP A 600 48.20 -1.13 77.35
CA ASP A 600 49.64 -1.01 77.21
C ASP A 600 50.19 -1.90 76.07
N ASP A 601 49.33 -2.78 75.51
CA ASP A 601 49.67 -3.73 74.45
C ASP A 601 49.48 -3.09 73.06
N LEU A 602 50.41 -2.19 72.74
CA LEU A 602 50.47 -1.48 71.46
C LEU A 602 50.62 -2.40 70.24
N GLU A 603 51.10 -3.63 70.42
CA GLU A 603 51.21 -4.63 69.34
C GLU A 603 49.84 -5.25 69.05
N CYS A 604 49.09 -5.64 70.09
CA CYS A 604 47.70 -6.07 69.95
C CYS A 604 46.80 -4.97 69.38
N ILE A 605 46.92 -3.71 69.85
CA ILE A 605 46.07 -2.59 69.39
C ILE A 605 46.31 -2.29 67.90
N ARG A 606 47.54 -2.41 67.41
CA ARG A 606 47.89 -2.26 65.98
C ARG A 606 47.50 -3.48 65.13
N THR A 607 47.39 -4.65 65.72
CA THR A 607 46.97 -5.88 65.02
C THR A 607 45.45 -5.84 64.76
N PRO A 608 44.96 -5.92 63.51
CA PRO A 608 43.55 -5.71 63.22
C PRO A 608 42.63 -6.75 63.88
N HIS A 609 41.40 -6.35 64.21
CA HIS A 609 40.41 -7.22 64.85
C HIS A 609 39.89 -8.32 63.89
N SER A 610 39.78 -8.00 62.61
CA SER A 610 39.41 -8.96 61.57
C SER A 610 39.95 -8.60 60.19
N TYR A 611 40.16 -9.63 59.38
CA TYR A 611 40.38 -9.55 57.93
C TYR A 611 39.13 -10.08 57.22
N SER A 612 38.49 -9.28 56.37
CA SER A 612 37.52 -9.79 55.39
C SER A 612 38.19 -9.97 54.02
N TYR A 613 37.74 -10.97 53.28
CA TYR A 613 38.21 -11.33 51.95
C TYR A 613 37.03 -11.21 51.00
N ASN A 614 37.16 -10.41 49.95
CA ASN A 614 36.04 -10.07 49.07
C ASN A 614 36.54 -10.23 47.64
N PHE A 615 35.83 -11.03 46.84
CA PHE A 615 36.19 -11.35 45.48
C PHE A 615 35.19 -10.64 44.55
N LEU A 616 35.71 -9.90 43.58
CA LEU A 616 34.93 -9.09 42.65
C LEU A 616 35.41 -9.36 41.23
N THR A 617 34.48 -9.53 40.31
CA THR A 617 34.77 -9.82 38.91
C THR A 617 34.35 -8.64 38.04
N ILE A 618 35.23 -8.23 37.14
CA ILE A 618 35.08 -7.01 36.34
C ILE A 618 35.41 -7.33 34.88
N VAL A 619 34.58 -6.87 33.95
CA VAL A 619 34.87 -7.00 32.52
C VAL A 619 35.98 -6.03 32.11
N SER A 620 36.90 -6.49 31.26
CA SER A 620 37.92 -5.64 30.65
C SER A 620 37.28 -4.43 29.95
N ASN A 621 37.96 -3.29 29.97
CA ASN A 621 37.59 -2.07 29.23
C ASN A 621 36.24 -1.43 29.59
N ILE A 622 35.60 -1.81 30.70
CA ILE A 622 34.29 -1.30 31.13
C ILE A 622 34.14 0.23 30.98
N LEU A 623 33.09 0.66 30.30
CA LEU A 623 32.75 2.07 30.10
C LEU A 623 32.43 2.73 31.46
N LEU A 624 33.19 3.77 31.81
CA LEU A 624 32.99 4.51 33.05
C LEU A 624 31.95 5.64 32.86
N PRO A 625 30.96 5.77 33.76
CA PRO A 625 30.11 6.96 33.82
C PRO A 625 30.93 8.17 34.29
N PRO A 626 30.46 9.42 34.05
CA PRO A 626 31.23 10.64 34.33
C PRO A 626 31.63 10.85 35.81
N GLU A 627 30.96 10.19 36.77
CA GLU A 627 31.30 10.22 38.20
C GLU A 627 31.94 8.91 38.70
N GLY A 628 32.22 7.95 37.79
CA GLY A 628 32.77 6.64 38.12
C GLY A 628 31.73 5.66 38.70
N ARG A 629 32.09 4.37 38.73
CA ARG A 629 31.28 3.31 39.35
C ARG A 629 31.90 2.92 40.69
N GLY A 630 31.07 2.90 41.74
CA GLY A 630 31.44 2.32 43.03
C GLY A 630 31.66 0.82 42.92
N LEU A 631 32.88 0.37 43.18
CA LEU A 631 33.28 -1.03 43.22
C LEU A 631 32.97 -1.67 44.58
N PHE A 632 33.24 -0.95 45.67
CA PHE A 632 33.12 -1.46 47.04
C PHE A 632 32.92 -0.31 48.03
N THR A 633 32.10 -0.50 49.06
CA THR A 633 31.91 0.48 50.15
C THR A 633 32.22 -0.16 51.50
N LEU A 634 33.13 0.45 52.26
CA LEU A 634 33.45 0.04 53.63
C LEU A 634 32.81 1.01 54.61
N ALA A 635 31.72 0.59 55.25
CA ALA A 635 31.01 1.37 56.28
C ALA A 635 31.50 0.99 57.69
N GLY A 636 31.78 2.02 58.50
CA GLY A 636 32.18 1.91 59.90
C GLY A 636 31.03 2.17 60.89
N PRO A 637 31.23 1.85 62.18
CA PRO A 637 30.22 2.02 63.22
C PRO A 637 29.93 3.50 63.51
N SER A 638 28.66 3.91 63.40
CA SER A 638 28.17 5.29 63.53
C SER A 638 28.31 5.94 64.92
N HIS A 639 28.78 5.20 65.93
CA HIS A 639 28.91 5.68 67.31
C HIS A 639 30.30 6.25 67.66
N PHE A 640 31.28 6.14 66.76
CA PHE A 640 32.66 6.59 67.02
C PHE A 640 32.92 7.98 66.42
N GLN A 641 33.76 8.77 67.08
CA GLN A 641 33.96 10.19 66.77
C GLN A 641 34.83 10.44 65.51
N MET A 642 35.70 9.49 65.17
CA MET A 642 36.63 9.63 64.05
C MET A 642 37.00 8.24 63.52
N ILE A 643 36.94 8.08 62.20
CA ILE A 643 37.32 6.88 61.48
C ILE A 643 38.19 7.33 60.30
N ASP A 644 39.34 6.69 60.11
CA ASP A 644 40.16 6.87 58.91
C ASP A 644 40.22 5.58 58.08
N PHE A 645 40.41 5.74 56.77
CA PHE A 645 40.43 4.68 55.78
C PHE A 645 41.69 4.79 54.92
N ASP A 646 42.43 3.71 54.74
CA ASP A 646 43.67 3.70 53.93
C ASP A 646 43.64 2.56 52.90
N LEU A 647 43.99 2.88 51.65
CA LEU A 647 43.91 1.98 50.49
C LEU A 647 45.29 1.73 49.91
N LYS A 648 45.67 0.47 49.78
CA LYS A 648 46.95 0.03 49.21
C LYS A 648 46.71 -0.93 48.05
N LEU A 649 47.55 -0.83 47.03
CA LEU A 649 47.76 -1.86 46.02
C LEU A 649 48.80 -2.85 46.57
N VAL A 650 48.43 -4.13 46.69
CA VAL A 650 49.25 -5.16 47.34
C VAL A 650 49.99 -6.01 46.30
N THR A 651 49.24 -6.56 45.34
CA THR A 651 49.78 -7.33 44.20
C THR A 651 48.98 -7.04 42.93
N VAL A 652 49.64 -7.21 41.78
CA VAL A 652 49.04 -7.26 40.45
C VAL A 652 49.73 -8.39 39.70
N ASP A 653 48.96 -9.36 39.22
CA ASP A 653 49.42 -10.37 38.27
C ASP A 653 48.73 -10.11 36.93
N ALA A 654 49.50 -9.90 35.88
CA ALA A 654 49.01 -9.40 34.59
C ALA A 654 49.59 -10.25 33.46
N ALA A 655 48.75 -10.61 32.48
CA ALA A 655 49.21 -11.40 31.34
C ALA A 655 50.31 -10.67 30.53
N PRO A 656 51.25 -11.37 29.88
CA PRO A 656 52.47 -10.77 29.29
C PRO A 656 52.31 -9.69 28.21
N HIS A 657 51.08 -9.39 27.79
CA HIS A 657 50.73 -8.39 26.78
C HIS A 657 49.78 -7.30 27.29
N VAL A 658 49.42 -7.34 28.59
CA VAL A 658 48.49 -6.42 29.24
C VAL A 658 49.28 -5.48 30.14
N LYS A 659 48.91 -4.20 30.19
CA LYS A 659 49.60 -3.22 31.04
C LYS A 659 49.19 -3.41 32.51
N PRO A 660 50.13 -3.65 33.45
CA PRO A 660 49.81 -3.76 34.88
C PRO A 660 49.12 -2.50 35.41
N VAL A 661 48.07 -2.71 36.20
CA VAL A 661 47.36 -1.63 36.91
C VAL A 661 48.26 -0.96 37.96
N ASP A 662 48.06 0.35 38.14
CA ASP A 662 48.68 1.13 39.22
C ASP A 662 47.61 1.78 40.13
N ILE A 663 48.01 2.26 41.31
CA ILE A 663 47.08 2.79 42.33
C ILE A 663 46.19 3.95 41.83
N HIS A 664 46.61 4.72 40.82
CA HIS A 664 45.85 5.86 40.27
C HIS A 664 44.66 5.44 39.39
N TYR A 665 44.51 4.15 39.08
CA TYR A 665 43.27 3.61 38.49
C TYR A 665 42.12 3.60 39.51
N PHE A 666 42.43 3.66 40.81
CA PHE A 666 41.46 3.67 41.90
C PHE A 666 41.32 5.05 42.53
N GLY A 667 40.12 5.35 43.03
CA GLY A 667 39.84 6.48 43.91
C GLY A 667 39.21 5.99 45.20
N LEU A 668 39.57 6.60 46.33
CA LEU A 668 38.90 6.37 47.61
C LEU A 668 38.20 7.65 48.06
N GLU A 669 36.88 7.66 48.02
CA GLU A 669 36.06 8.77 48.50
C GLU A 669 35.67 8.52 49.95
N LYS A 670 36.31 9.28 50.86
CA LYS A 670 36.06 9.22 52.30
C LYS A 670 34.91 10.13 52.69
N ARG A 671 33.97 9.60 53.48
CA ARG A 671 32.95 10.34 54.22
C ARG A 671 33.16 10.09 55.73
N THR A 672 32.32 10.66 56.58
CA THR A 672 32.48 10.65 58.05
C THR A 672 32.48 9.26 58.69
N ASN A 673 31.79 8.29 58.10
CA ASN A 673 31.64 6.94 58.63
C ASN A 673 31.68 5.84 57.54
N GLU A 674 31.99 6.19 56.29
CA GLU A 674 32.09 5.26 55.18
C GLU A 674 33.16 5.70 54.18
N ALA A 675 33.77 4.75 53.48
CA ALA A 675 34.64 5.05 52.34
C ALA A 675 34.25 4.19 51.13
N GLN A 676 34.17 4.83 49.97
CA GLN A 676 33.77 4.23 48.71
C GLN A 676 34.96 4.11 47.77
N LEU A 677 35.24 2.90 47.30
CA LEU A 677 36.25 2.60 46.29
C LEU A 677 35.62 2.77 44.90
N ASN A 678 36.08 3.75 44.14
CA ASN A 678 35.60 4.09 42.80
C ASN A 678 36.66 3.77 41.74
N LEU A 679 36.24 3.27 40.57
CA LEU A 679 37.12 3.05 39.44
C LEU A 679 37.25 4.34 38.60
N ARG A 680 38.49 4.82 38.42
CA ARG A 680 38.82 6.09 37.73
C ARG A 680 39.28 5.93 36.28
N LYS A 681 39.69 4.73 35.90
CA LYS A 681 40.10 4.36 34.53
C LYS A 681 39.62 2.95 34.24
N SER A 682 39.23 2.68 33.01
CA SER A 682 39.03 1.30 32.54
C SER A 682 40.31 0.48 32.74
N ILE A 683 40.16 -0.82 33.00
CA ILE A 683 41.27 -1.76 33.18
C ILE A 683 41.26 -2.74 32.01
N GLU A 684 42.40 -2.87 31.34
CA GLU A 684 42.66 -3.91 30.34
C GLU A 684 42.85 -5.26 31.06
N GLY A 685 42.22 -6.34 30.58
CA GLY A 685 42.40 -7.69 31.12
C GLY A 685 43.13 -8.65 30.17
N PRO A 686 43.45 -9.87 30.63
CA PRO A 686 43.19 -10.39 31.97
C PRO A 686 44.27 -9.98 33.00
N GLN A 687 43.83 -9.66 34.22
CA GLN A 687 44.67 -9.35 35.38
C GLN A 687 43.99 -9.82 36.68
N ASP A 688 44.77 -10.29 37.64
CA ASP A 688 44.36 -10.43 39.05
C ASP A 688 44.98 -9.30 39.88
N ILE A 689 44.18 -8.61 40.68
CA ILE A 689 44.61 -7.43 41.45
C ILE A 689 44.19 -7.58 42.92
N GLU A 690 45.13 -7.46 43.85
CA GLU A 690 44.86 -7.41 45.28
C GLU A 690 44.95 -5.99 45.82
N LEU A 691 43.86 -5.49 46.38
CA LEU A 691 43.82 -4.25 47.17
C LEU A 691 43.62 -4.57 48.66
N GLU A 692 44.26 -3.77 49.51
CA GLU A 692 44.00 -3.75 50.95
C GLU A 692 43.35 -2.41 51.32
N LEU A 693 42.09 -2.45 51.75
CA LEU A 693 41.37 -1.31 52.31
C LEU A 693 41.25 -1.49 53.83
N SER A 694 41.99 -0.70 54.59
CA SER A 694 41.98 -0.71 56.05
C SER A 694 41.10 0.41 56.60
N MET A 695 40.42 0.14 57.73
CA MET A 695 39.60 1.09 58.47
C MET A 695 40.10 1.14 59.92
N SER A 696 40.61 2.29 60.35
CA SER A 696 41.10 2.53 61.71
C SER A 696 40.12 3.43 62.47
N VAL A 697 39.62 2.92 63.59
CA VAL A 697 38.60 3.59 64.41
C VAL A 697 39.29 4.25 65.60
N PHE A 698 38.98 5.53 65.86
CA PHE A 698 39.55 6.31 66.95
C PHE A 698 38.48 6.72 67.96
N GLN A 699 38.85 6.72 69.24
CA GLN A 699 37.98 7.14 70.35
C GLN A 699 38.78 8.07 71.26
N ASN A 700 38.24 9.28 71.53
CA ASN A 700 38.90 10.32 72.32
C ASN A 700 40.32 10.74 71.82
N GLY A 701 40.68 10.40 70.58
CA GLY A 701 42.01 10.64 69.99
C GLY A 701 42.95 9.44 70.00
N GLU A 702 42.62 8.35 70.69
CA GLU A 702 43.40 7.11 70.71
C GLU A 702 42.87 6.09 69.68
N LEU A 703 43.76 5.24 69.16
CA LEU A 703 43.39 4.15 68.24
C LEU A 703 42.65 3.05 69.01
N TYR A 704 41.35 2.93 68.78
CA TYR A 704 40.52 1.87 69.38
C TYR A 704 40.77 0.51 68.70
N GLY A 705 41.05 0.53 67.40
CA GLY A 705 41.48 -0.65 66.64
C GLY A 705 41.22 -0.53 65.14
N THR A 706 41.82 -1.43 64.38
CA THR A 706 41.75 -1.48 62.91
C THR A 706 40.99 -2.73 62.43
N ASN A 707 40.30 -2.64 61.30
CA ASN A 707 39.83 -3.79 60.52
C ASN A 707 40.34 -3.67 59.08
N VAL A 708 40.51 -4.80 58.39
CA VAL A 708 41.07 -4.84 57.04
C VAL A 708 40.14 -5.59 56.11
N ALA A 709 39.84 -5.00 54.95
CA ALA A 709 39.18 -5.66 53.84
C ALA A 709 40.19 -5.89 52.70
N LYS A 710 40.52 -7.14 52.43
CA LYS A 710 41.21 -7.55 51.21
C LYS A 710 40.19 -7.66 50.08
N LEU A 711 40.49 -7.05 48.95
CA LEU A 711 39.66 -7.04 47.75
C LEU A 711 40.47 -7.67 46.62
N PHE A 712 39.98 -8.77 46.06
CA PHE A 712 40.57 -9.45 44.92
C PHE A 712 39.72 -9.15 43.69
N LEU A 713 40.23 -8.30 42.80
CA LEU A 713 39.59 -7.92 41.55
C LEU A 713 40.13 -8.84 40.45
N MET A 714 39.27 -9.64 39.82
CA MET A 714 39.62 -10.48 38.69
C MET A 714 39.07 -9.83 37.41
N ILE A 715 39.96 -9.47 36.49
CA ILE A 715 39.59 -8.80 35.23
C ILE A 715 39.49 -9.85 34.12
N SER A 716 38.35 -9.93 33.43
CA SER A 716 38.18 -10.86 32.29
C SER A 716 39.10 -10.52 31.11
N ALA A 717 39.44 -11.49 30.26
CA ALA A 717 40.19 -11.21 29.03
C ALA A 717 39.32 -10.59 27.91
N TYR A 718 38.00 -10.80 27.97
CA TYR A 718 37.05 -10.50 26.89
C TYR A 718 35.74 -9.91 27.44
N GLU A 719 35.11 -9.06 26.63
CA GLU A 719 33.65 -9.00 26.51
C GLU A 719 33.20 -10.06 25.49
N TYR A 720 32.01 -10.62 25.69
CA TYR A 720 31.21 -11.35 24.69
C TYR A 720 29.87 -10.62 24.57
#